data_AF-A0AAV6IRE6-F1
#
_entry.id   AF-A0AAV6IRE6-F1
#
_cell.length_a   1.000
_cell.length_b   1.000
_cell.length_c   1.000
_cell.angle_alpha   90.00
_cell.angle_beta   90.00
_cell.angle_gamma   90.00
#
_symmetry.space_group_name_H-M   'P 1'
#
loop_
_entity.id
_entity.type
_entity.pdbx_description
1 polymer ?
#
loop_
_entity_poly.entity_id
_entity_poly.type
_entity_poly.pdbx_seq_one_letter_code
_entity_poly.pdbx_strand_id
1 'polypeptide(L)'
;MVGANIFHCRKQSWPPEEYVSRATLQLLDFDSAAPPEHAWRRRLNSHATILKEFSVTFMEAIKLMRLGIRMWSYVREEASQGRTAPINPFKRESCKPSATQGVPLGGMGSGSISRGFRGEFRHWQIIPSTCEASPVMANQFSIFISRDEGNKKYASVLAPGQHEGIGKSDDQGISSWGWNLSGQHSTYHALFPRAWTIYDGEPDPELKVSCRQISPFIPHNYRDSSLPTAVFVYTLVNTGKERAKVSLLFTWANSIGGISHLSGDHVNEPFIGEDGVSGVLLHHKQVIKPLTAKENPPVTFAIAACETQNVNVTVLPCFGLSEGSCITAKDMWGKMVQDGHFDRENFDSGPSMPSLPGDTHCAAVSASTWVEPHGKCTVAFAVAWSSPKIKFMKGKSYHRRYTKFYGTSERAALDLAHDALTNYKRWEEEIEKWQAPVLRDDRLPEWYKFTLFNELYFLVAGGTVWTDTALPAANRGSNQHESTTVVKAPEAKVDQKQGVTIEQSTVNHYDSTAGSSLKDKTTLMRYGENESMIPQRRGNKYSGHDMLGTHDDSDDVGGFLYLEGVEYIMWCTYDVHFYASYALLMLFPKIELSIQRDFAKAVLCEDRRKMKFLAEGNCGIRKVRGAIPHDLGTHDPWHEMNAYNIHDTSTWKDLNPKFVLQVYRDFAATGDLSFGAEVWPSVCAAIEYMDRFDRDNDCLIENDGFPDQTYDTWTVHGVSAYCGGLWLAALQAAAAMALQLGDRAFAERCKGKFVNAKSVFEAKLWNGSYFNYDSGSSSNSKSIQTDQLSGQWYTASSGLPNLFDDFKIESSLRKIYDFNVMKVRGGRMGAVNGMHPNGKVDETCMQSREIWTGVTYAAAATMILAGMEEEAFTTAEGIFIAGWSEEGFGYSFQTPEAWTMDGHFRSLIYMRPLSIWGMQWALSLPKAILEAPKINIMDRIHLSHSAKYFHNETSVKKIAEKVKCLGDSVFHCTC
;
A
#
# COMPACT_ATOMS: atom_id res chain seq x y z
N MET A 1 3.13 19.48 -44.79
CA MET A 1 2.89 20.38 -43.65
C MET A 1 1.42 20.80 -43.62
N VAL A 2 0.63 20.13 -42.79
CA VAL A 2 -0.61 20.63 -42.20
C VAL A 2 -0.47 20.34 -40.70
N GLY A 3 -0.95 21.21 -39.82
CA GLY A 3 -0.49 21.26 -38.44
C GLY A 3 -0.80 20.02 -37.60
N ALA A 4 0.23 19.27 -37.21
CA ALA A 4 0.19 18.39 -36.05
C ALA A 4 0.25 19.26 -34.78
N ASN A 5 -0.91 19.77 -34.37
CA ASN A 5 -1.08 20.51 -33.11
C ASN A 5 -2.58 20.68 -32.81
N ILE A 6 -3.15 19.76 -32.03
CA ILE A 6 -4.23 19.97 -31.06
C ILE A 6 -4.26 18.73 -30.18
N PHE A 7 -4.07 18.92 -28.88
CA PHE A 7 -4.16 17.84 -27.90
C PHE A 7 -5.61 17.37 -27.79
N HIS A 8 -5.85 16.06 -27.86
CA HIS A 8 -7.07 15.45 -27.31
C HIS A 8 -6.95 15.12 -25.81
N CYS A 9 -6.11 15.88 -25.07
CA CYS A 9 -6.38 16.11 -23.66
C CYS A 9 -7.82 16.62 -23.52
N ARG A 10 -8.67 15.82 -22.90
CA ARG A 10 -9.98 16.27 -22.41
C ARG A 10 -9.77 17.26 -21.27
N LYS A 11 -9.47 18.52 -21.61
CA LYS A 11 -9.31 19.67 -20.67
C LYS A 11 -10.60 20.04 -19.92
N GLN A 12 -11.70 19.37 -20.25
CA GLN A 12 -12.99 19.42 -19.58
C GLN A 12 -13.53 17.99 -19.54
N SER A 13 -12.81 17.08 -18.87
CA SER A 13 -13.31 15.72 -18.63
C SER A 13 -14.50 15.76 -17.68
N TRP A 14 -14.45 16.63 -16.67
CA TRP A 14 -15.50 16.87 -15.68
C TRP A 14 -15.55 18.38 -15.35
N PRO A 15 -16.44 19.20 -15.95
CA PRO A 15 -16.56 20.62 -15.56
C PRO A 15 -17.08 20.75 -14.11
N PRO A 16 -16.48 21.60 -13.24
CA PRO A 16 -16.93 21.77 -11.86
C PRO A 16 -18.42 22.15 -11.73
N GLU A 17 -18.90 22.99 -12.63
CA GLU A 17 -20.27 23.52 -12.65
C GLU A 17 -21.37 22.46 -12.89
N GLU A 18 -21.03 21.26 -13.36
CA GLU A 18 -21.97 20.14 -13.52
C GLU A 18 -22.25 19.40 -12.19
N TYR A 19 -21.39 19.61 -11.18
CA TYR A 19 -21.45 18.92 -9.90
C TYR A 19 -21.72 19.87 -8.71
N VAL A 20 -21.19 21.10 -8.74
CA VAL A 20 -21.41 22.13 -7.71
C VAL A 20 -21.61 23.49 -8.38
N SER A 21 -22.58 24.29 -7.95
CA SER A 21 -22.82 25.58 -8.59
C SER A 21 -21.61 26.52 -8.43
N ARG A 22 -21.26 27.30 -9.46
CA ARG A 22 -20.14 28.25 -9.39
C ARG A 22 -20.30 29.28 -8.27
N ALA A 23 -21.53 29.66 -7.94
CA ALA A 23 -21.83 30.52 -6.80
C ALA A 23 -21.53 29.81 -5.47
N THR A 24 -21.88 28.53 -5.34
CA THR A 24 -21.57 27.70 -4.17
C THR A 24 -20.06 27.52 -4.00
N LEU A 25 -19.32 27.30 -5.09
CA LEU A 25 -17.85 27.24 -5.07
C LEU A 25 -17.24 28.58 -4.59
N GLN A 26 -17.70 29.73 -5.11
CA GLN A 26 -17.26 31.05 -4.66
C GLN A 26 -17.62 31.35 -3.19
N LEU A 27 -18.74 30.83 -2.69
CA LEU A 27 -19.10 30.92 -1.27
C LEU A 27 -18.20 30.04 -0.39
N LEU A 28 -17.71 28.92 -0.92
CA LEU A 28 -16.80 27.98 -0.23
C LEU A 28 -15.31 28.25 -0.47
N ASP A 29 -14.94 29.26 -1.26
CA ASP A 29 -13.56 29.72 -1.51
C ASP A 29 -12.91 30.43 -0.29
N PHE A 30 -13.26 29.99 0.91
CA PHE A 30 -12.76 30.47 2.20
C PHE A 30 -12.20 29.27 2.97
N ASP A 31 -11.01 29.43 3.57
CA ASP A 31 -10.34 28.39 4.36
C ASP A 31 -10.17 27.06 3.60
N SER A 32 -9.91 27.10 2.28
CA SER A 32 -9.78 25.94 1.39
C SER A 32 -11.01 24.98 1.37
N ALA A 33 -12.20 25.47 1.74
CA ALA A 33 -13.40 24.63 1.85
C ALA A 33 -14.03 24.23 0.49
N ALA A 34 -13.68 24.90 -0.61
CA ALA A 34 -13.98 24.45 -1.96
C ALA A 34 -13.10 23.23 -2.34
N PRO A 35 -13.62 22.24 -3.09
CA PRO A 35 -12.81 21.14 -3.57
C PRO A 35 -11.80 21.62 -4.64
N PRO A 36 -10.60 21.01 -4.72
CA PRO A 36 -9.65 21.29 -5.80
C PRO A 36 -10.27 21.03 -7.18
N GLU A 37 -9.92 21.86 -8.16
CA GLU A 37 -10.37 21.71 -9.55
C GLU A 37 -10.09 20.29 -10.08
N HIS A 38 -8.86 19.81 -9.89
CA HIS A 38 -8.43 18.46 -10.25
C HIS A 38 -8.65 17.46 -9.10
N ALA A 39 -9.92 17.16 -8.80
CA ALA A 39 -10.33 16.09 -7.89
C ALA A 39 -11.27 15.11 -8.60
N TRP A 40 -11.19 13.81 -8.27
CA TRP A 40 -12.19 12.82 -8.69
C TRP A 40 -13.53 13.12 -8.02
N ARG A 41 -14.67 12.92 -8.68
CA ARG A 41 -15.98 13.34 -8.16
C ARG A 41 -17.05 12.24 -8.25
N ARG A 42 -18.07 12.33 -7.39
CA ARG A 42 -19.28 11.50 -7.46
C ARG A 42 -20.47 12.26 -6.85
N ARG A 43 -21.69 12.10 -7.39
CA ARG A 43 -22.91 12.56 -6.69
C ARG A 43 -23.23 11.59 -5.57
N LEU A 44 -23.70 12.10 -4.43
CA LEU A 44 -23.98 11.26 -3.26
C LEU A 44 -25.07 10.22 -3.55
N ASN A 45 -26.04 10.55 -4.41
CA ASN A 45 -27.06 9.62 -4.86
C ASN A 45 -26.63 8.64 -5.99
N SER A 46 -25.41 8.72 -6.55
CA SER A 46 -24.94 7.82 -7.61
C SER A 46 -25.09 6.34 -7.20
N HIS A 47 -25.44 5.48 -8.17
CA HIS A 47 -25.82 4.09 -7.87
C HIS A 47 -24.64 3.25 -7.36
N ALA A 48 -24.88 2.54 -6.25
CA ALA A 48 -23.92 1.67 -5.58
C ALA A 48 -23.88 0.27 -6.23
N THR A 49 -23.36 0.16 -7.45
CA THR A 49 -23.31 -1.10 -8.21
C THR A 49 -22.63 -2.21 -7.39
N ILE A 50 -23.30 -3.37 -7.25
CA ILE A 50 -22.68 -4.57 -6.65
C ILE A 50 -21.66 -5.11 -7.65
N LEU A 51 -20.40 -5.23 -7.22
CA LEU A 51 -19.31 -5.71 -8.06
C LEU A 51 -19.43 -7.22 -8.29
N LYS A 52 -18.93 -7.68 -9.43
CA LYS A 52 -18.92 -9.09 -9.82
C LYS A 52 -17.49 -9.62 -9.92
N GLU A 53 -17.20 -10.66 -9.17
CA GLU A 53 -15.98 -11.45 -9.32
C GLU A 53 -15.98 -12.20 -10.67
N PHE A 54 -14.80 -12.44 -11.23
CA PHE A 54 -14.62 -13.23 -12.45
C PHE A 54 -15.09 -14.68 -12.28
N SER A 55 -15.55 -15.29 -13.37
CA SER A 55 -15.97 -16.69 -13.39
C SER A 55 -14.97 -17.57 -14.14
N VAL A 56 -14.43 -18.56 -13.43
CA VAL A 56 -13.69 -19.68 -14.03
C VAL A 56 -14.63 -20.46 -14.96
N THR A 57 -14.24 -20.61 -16.23
CA THR A 57 -15.01 -21.37 -17.23
C THR A 57 -15.01 -22.87 -16.93
N PHE A 58 -15.92 -23.62 -17.53
CA PHE A 58 -15.99 -25.07 -17.36
C PHE A 58 -14.69 -25.81 -17.76
N MET A 59 -13.98 -25.32 -18.78
CA MET A 59 -12.69 -25.89 -19.21
C MET A 59 -11.56 -25.56 -18.23
N GLU A 60 -11.47 -24.32 -17.74
CA GLU A 60 -10.51 -23.95 -16.69
C GLU A 60 -10.81 -24.69 -15.38
N ALA A 61 -12.08 -24.85 -15.00
CA ALA A 61 -12.49 -25.58 -13.80
C ALA A 61 -12.07 -27.07 -13.86
N ILE A 62 -12.13 -27.70 -15.04
CA ILE A 62 -11.63 -29.07 -15.24
C ILE A 62 -10.09 -29.13 -15.13
N LYS A 63 -9.35 -28.16 -15.72
CA LYS A 63 -7.89 -28.05 -15.56
C LYS A 63 -7.52 -27.89 -14.07
N LEU A 64 -8.20 -26.99 -13.36
CA LEU A 64 -7.91 -26.58 -11.99
C LEU A 64 -8.47 -27.53 -10.93
N MET A 65 -9.34 -28.50 -11.27
CA MET A 65 -10.01 -29.41 -10.32
C MET A 65 -9.05 -30.07 -9.32
N ARG A 66 -7.86 -30.51 -9.77
CA ARG A 66 -6.86 -31.13 -8.89
C ARG A 66 -6.25 -30.14 -7.89
N LEU A 67 -6.00 -28.90 -8.32
CA LEU A 67 -5.55 -27.82 -7.45
C LEU A 67 -6.67 -27.44 -6.46
N GLY A 68 -7.91 -27.24 -6.94
CA GLY A 68 -9.06 -26.87 -6.11
C GLY A 68 -9.33 -27.86 -4.96
N ILE A 69 -9.26 -29.17 -5.20
CA ILE A 69 -9.40 -30.19 -4.15
C ILE A 69 -8.29 -30.05 -3.08
N ARG A 70 -7.05 -29.77 -3.50
CA ARG A 70 -5.90 -29.60 -2.59
C ARG A 70 -5.97 -28.27 -1.83
N MET A 71 -6.35 -27.18 -2.49
CA MET A 71 -6.63 -25.88 -1.84
C MET A 71 -7.74 -26.01 -0.81
N TRP A 72 -8.85 -26.70 -1.12
CA TRP A 72 -9.94 -26.90 -0.17
C TRP A 72 -9.49 -27.70 1.07
N SER A 73 -8.68 -28.74 0.88
CA SER A 73 -8.04 -29.46 1.98
C SER A 73 -7.13 -28.55 2.81
N TYR A 74 -6.30 -27.73 2.17
CA TYR A 74 -5.36 -26.82 2.82
C TYR A 74 -6.05 -25.69 3.60
N VAL A 75 -7.06 -25.04 3.01
CA VAL A 75 -7.91 -24.04 3.67
C VAL A 75 -8.57 -24.60 4.94
N ARG A 76 -9.04 -25.86 4.90
CA ARG A 76 -9.59 -26.54 6.08
C ARG A 76 -8.53 -26.89 7.12
N GLU A 77 -7.31 -27.22 6.70
CA GLU A 77 -6.17 -27.48 7.59
C GLU A 77 -5.75 -26.21 8.34
N GLU A 78 -5.56 -25.09 7.63
CA GLU A 78 -5.29 -23.76 8.23
C GLU A 78 -6.39 -23.34 9.19
N ALA A 79 -7.66 -23.44 8.78
CA ALA A 79 -8.80 -23.09 9.62
C ALA A 79 -8.89 -23.95 10.89
N SER A 80 -8.54 -25.25 10.82
CA SER A 80 -8.48 -26.13 11.99
C SER A 80 -7.37 -25.76 12.98
N GLN A 81 -6.35 -25.03 12.52
CA GLN A 81 -5.26 -24.47 13.34
C GLN A 81 -5.56 -23.02 13.75
N GLY A 82 -6.78 -22.53 13.53
CA GLY A 82 -7.19 -21.15 13.83
C GLY A 82 -6.53 -20.09 12.95
N ARG A 83 -6.07 -20.45 11.75
CA ARG A 83 -5.38 -19.57 10.80
C ARG A 83 -6.18 -19.38 9.51
N THR A 84 -5.87 -18.30 8.80
CA THR A 84 -6.42 -17.99 7.48
C THR A 84 -5.39 -18.38 6.41
N ALA A 85 -5.76 -19.23 5.47
CA ALA A 85 -4.90 -19.54 4.32
C ALA A 85 -4.62 -18.27 3.50
N PRO A 86 -3.39 -18.08 2.94
CA PRO A 86 -3.03 -16.85 2.24
C PRO A 86 -3.89 -16.54 1.01
N ILE A 87 -4.36 -17.58 0.30
CA ILE A 87 -5.32 -17.49 -0.80
C ILE A 87 -6.47 -18.45 -0.50
N ASN A 88 -7.72 -17.96 -0.52
CA ASN A 88 -8.90 -18.76 -0.20
C ASN A 88 -10.09 -18.48 -1.15
N PRO A 89 -10.16 -19.14 -2.32
CA PRO A 89 -11.25 -18.99 -3.29
C PRO A 89 -12.57 -19.67 -2.84
N PHE A 90 -12.64 -20.15 -1.60
CA PHE A 90 -13.84 -20.73 -0.99
C PHE A 90 -14.40 -19.85 0.15
N LYS A 91 -13.78 -18.70 0.43
CA LYS A 91 -14.28 -17.71 1.39
C LYS A 91 -15.60 -17.13 0.86
N ARG A 92 -16.71 -17.45 1.52
CA ARG A 92 -17.96 -16.71 1.31
C ARG A 92 -17.90 -15.40 2.07
N GLU A 93 -17.97 -14.29 1.36
CA GLU A 93 -18.03 -12.98 1.99
C GLU A 93 -19.40 -12.73 2.63
N SER A 94 -19.40 -12.05 3.77
CA SER A 94 -20.61 -11.72 4.54
C SER A 94 -21.38 -10.54 3.93
N CYS A 95 -20.67 -9.63 3.27
CA CYS A 95 -21.20 -8.52 2.50
C CYS A 95 -20.58 -8.58 1.10
N LYS A 96 -21.35 -8.32 0.04
CA LYS A 96 -20.79 -8.26 -1.33
C LYS A 96 -20.10 -6.91 -1.56
N PRO A 97 -18.95 -6.88 -2.25
CA PRO A 97 -18.29 -5.63 -2.60
C PRO A 97 -19.19 -4.77 -3.50
N SER A 98 -19.10 -3.45 -3.33
CA SER A 98 -19.93 -2.49 -4.07
C SER A 98 -19.15 -1.21 -4.39
N ALA A 99 -19.55 -0.55 -5.47
CA ALA A 99 -19.05 0.75 -5.90
C ALA A 99 -19.50 1.87 -4.93
N THR A 100 -18.88 1.93 -3.76
CA THR A 100 -19.21 2.86 -2.66
C THR A 100 -18.00 3.44 -1.93
N GLN A 101 -16.78 3.01 -2.25
CA GLN A 101 -15.58 3.39 -1.50
C GLN A 101 -15.19 4.87 -1.69
N GLY A 102 -14.26 5.32 -0.86
CA GLY A 102 -13.70 6.66 -0.84
C GLY A 102 -12.34 6.65 -0.14
N VAL A 103 -11.75 7.83 0.02
CA VAL A 103 -10.43 8.05 0.64
C VAL A 103 -10.37 7.43 2.05
N PRO A 104 -9.36 6.61 2.35
CA PRO A 104 -9.17 6.03 3.68
C PRO A 104 -8.62 7.04 4.71
N LEU A 105 -8.91 6.75 5.97
CA LEU A 105 -8.54 7.52 7.14
C LEU A 105 -7.25 6.99 7.77
N GLY A 106 -6.39 7.90 8.23
CA GLY A 106 -5.16 7.59 8.97
C GLY A 106 -3.89 7.53 8.11
N GLY A 107 -2.75 7.54 8.78
CA GLY A 107 -1.43 7.35 8.18
C GLY A 107 -1.11 5.88 7.86
N MET A 108 -0.05 5.67 7.08
CA MET A 108 0.45 4.35 6.70
C MET A 108 0.79 3.51 7.93
N GLY A 109 0.48 2.22 7.88
CA GLY A 109 0.87 1.28 8.93
C GLY A 109 0.18 1.46 10.29
N SER A 110 -0.76 2.40 10.39
CA SER A 110 -1.49 2.74 11.61
C SER A 110 -2.76 1.90 11.81
N GLY A 111 -3.14 1.11 10.80
CA GLY A 111 -4.48 0.53 10.63
C GLY A 111 -5.41 1.56 9.99
N SER A 112 -6.39 1.14 9.19
CA SER A 112 -7.20 2.06 8.38
C SER A 112 -8.70 1.83 8.49
N ILE A 113 -9.46 2.87 8.14
CA ILE A 113 -10.92 2.89 8.05
C ILE A 113 -11.26 3.66 6.77
N SER A 114 -12.08 3.12 5.89
CA SER A 114 -12.52 3.82 4.68
C SER A 114 -13.81 4.59 4.95
N ARG A 115 -13.90 5.84 4.48
CA ARG A 115 -15.18 6.56 4.42
C ARG A 115 -15.68 6.53 2.97
N GLY A 116 -16.82 5.91 2.73
CA GLY A 116 -17.43 5.82 1.41
C GLY A 116 -17.83 7.19 0.87
N PHE A 117 -18.01 7.32 -0.45
CA PHE A 117 -18.44 8.60 -1.05
C PHE A 117 -19.86 9.01 -0.59
N ARG A 118 -20.64 8.06 -0.07
CA ARG A 118 -21.95 8.28 0.56
C ARG A 118 -21.85 8.69 2.04
N GLY A 119 -20.66 8.70 2.62
CA GLY A 119 -20.37 9.20 3.96
C GLY A 119 -20.20 8.12 5.04
N GLU A 120 -20.46 6.85 4.74
CA GLU A 120 -20.45 5.75 5.71
C GLU A 120 -19.03 5.20 6.01
N PHE A 121 -18.78 4.80 7.26
CA PHE A 121 -17.48 4.27 7.70
C PHE A 121 -17.43 2.74 7.60
N ARG A 122 -16.53 2.22 6.75
CA ARG A 122 -16.47 0.83 6.27
C ARG A 122 -15.03 0.38 5.99
N HIS A 123 -14.83 -0.86 5.55
CA HIS A 123 -13.50 -1.44 5.25
C HIS A 123 -12.48 -1.16 6.37
N TRP A 124 -12.74 -1.77 7.53
CA TRP A 124 -11.93 -1.60 8.73
C TRP A 124 -10.76 -2.59 8.74
N GLN A 125 -9.54 -2.07 8.90
CA GLN A 125 -8.29 -2.83 8.92
C GLN A 125 -7.43 -2.46 10.15
N ILE A 126 -8.08 -2.38 11.32
CA ILE A 126 -7.40 -2.06 12.58
C ILE A 126 -6.54 -3.25 13.07
N ILE A 127 -6.90 -4.49 12.71
CA ILE A 127 -6.14 -5.71 12.99
C ILE A 127 -5.42 -6.15 11.70
N PRO A 128 -4.10 -6.45 11.74
CA PRO A 128 -3.38 -7.02 10.60
C PRO A 128 -4.07 -8.28 10.04
N SER A 129 -4.05 -8.47 8.71
CA SER A 129 -4.68 -9.60 8.01
C SER A 129 -6.21 -9.75 8.17
N THR A 130 -6.91 -8.77 8.78
CA THR A 130 -8.37 -8.72 8.85
C THR A 130 -8.90 -7.49 8.12
N CYS A 131 -10.00 -7.65 7.38
CA CYS A 131 -10.66 -6.54 6.68
C CYS A 131 -12.19 -6.72 6.79
N GLU A 132 -12.84 -5.87 7.57
CA GLU A 132 -14.30 -5.87 7.76
C GLU A 132 -14.96 -4.91 6.77
N ALA A 133 -15.49 -5.44 5.66
CA ALA A 133 -16.00 -4.67 4.52
C ALA A 133 -17.36 -3.97 4.74
N SER A 134 -18.12 -4.41 5.75
CA SER A 134 -19.43 -3.86 6.09
C SER A 134 -19.32 -2.46 6.71
N PRO A 135 -20.27 -1.55 6.43
CA PRO A 135 -20.33 -0.26 7.09
C PRO A 135 -20.86 -0.37 8.53
N VAL A 136 -20.28 0.41 9.45
CA VAL A 136 -20.81 0.57 10.81
C VAL A 136 -21.78 1.74 10.80
N MET A 137 -23.06 1.46 10.53
CA MET A 137 -24.06 2.49 10.20
C MET A 137 -24.36 3.50 11.32
N ALA A 138 -24.01 3.20 12.58
CA ALA A 138 -24.09 4.13 13.70
C ALA A 138 -22.96 5.17 13.73
N ASN A 139 -21.89 4.99 12.94
CA ASN A 139 -20.82 5.97 12.78
C ASN A 139 -21.24 6.96 11.69
N GLN A 140 -21.60 8.18 12.08
CA GLN A 140 -22.17 9.16 11.16
C GLN A 140 -21.78 10.59 11.53
N PHE A 141 -21.90 11.47 10.54
CA PHE A 141 -22.13 12.88 10.80
C PHE A 141 -23.61 13.21 10.56
N SER A 142 -24.20 14.04 11.41
CA SER A 142 -25.57 14.56 11.27
C SER A 142 -25.61 16.07 11.50
N ILE A 143 -26.60 16.74 10.91
CA ILE A 143 -26.80 18.19 11.04
C ILE A 143 -28.20 18.50 11.58
N PHE A 144 -28.27 19.45 12.49
CA PHE A 144 -29.50 19.99 13.08
C PHE A 144 -29.47 21.52 12.92
N ILE A 145 -30.54 22.09 12.37
CA ILE A 145 -30.62 23.51 12.00
C ILE A 145 -31.93 24.08 12.55
N SER A 146 -31.86 25.26 13.17
CA SER A 146 -33.02 26.07 13.57
C SER A 146 -32.82 27.51 13.13
N ARG A 147 -33.83 28.13 12.53
CA ARG A 147 -33.82 29.55 12.12
C ARG A 147 -34.82 30.37 12.95
N ASP A 148 -34.42 31.59 13.30
CA ASP A 148 -35.05 32.35 14.39
C ASP A 148 -36.45 32.91 14.09
N GLU A 149 -36.73 33.35 12.85
CA GLU A 149 -38.00 34.06 12.53
C GLU A 149 -39.04 33.17 11.83
N GLY A 150 -38.60 32.12 11.14
CA GLY A 150 -39.47 31.22 10.37
C GLY A 150 -39.95 29.97 11.11
N ASN A 151 -39.46 29.71 12.33
CA ASN A 151 -39.69 28.45 13.08
C ASN A 151 -39.26 27.18 12.30
N LYS A 152 -38.43 27.36 11.25
CA LYS A 152 -37.94 26.29 10.38
C LYS A 152 -36.92 25.46 11.15
N LYS A 153 -37.18 24.16 11.27
CA LYS A 153 -36.21 23.18 11.78
C LYS A 153 -35.89 22.13 10.73
N TYR A 154 -34.62 21.81 10.59
CA TYR A 154 -34.12 20.72 9.73
C TYR A 154 -33.25 19.78 10.56
N ALA A 155 -33.37 18.47 10.33
CA ALA A 155 -32.52 17.47 10.93
C ALA A 155 -32.24 16.38 9.90
N SER A 156 -30.97 16.06 9.66
CA SER A 156 -30.59 14.97 8.75
C SER A 156 -29.28 14.31 9.15
N VAL A 157 -29.20 12.99 9.02
CA VAL A 157 -27.93 12.29 8.83
C VAL A 157 -27.34 12.73 7.49
N LEU A 158 -26.02 12.92 7.42
CA LEU A 158 -25.32 13.42 6.23
C LEU A 158 -24.85 12.29 5.30
N ALA A 159 -25.71 11.26 5.15
CA ALA A 159 -25.53 10.11 4.27
C ALA A 159 -26.86 9.76 3.55
N PRO A 160 -26.86 9.41 2.24
CA PRO A 160 -28.06 9.32 1.43
C PRO A 160 -28.61 7.89 1.26
N GLY A 161 -29.93 7.77 1.38
CA GLY A 161 -30.71 6.61 0.95
C GLY A 161 -31.04 5.58 2.05
N GLN A 162 -31.83 4.57 1.66
CA GLN A 162 -32.23 3.47 2.54
C GLN A 162 -31.14 2.39 2.54
N HIS A 163 -30.36 2.32 3.61
CA HIS A 163 -29.41 1.23 3.85
C HIS A 163 -30.14 -0.01 4.39
N GLU A 164 -29.62 -1.21 4.14
CA GLU A 164 -30.24 -2.45 4.61
C GLU A 164 -30.43 -2.44 6.15
N GLY A 165 -31.66 -2.71 6.58
CA GLY A 165 -32.05 -2.72 8.00
C GLY A 165 -32.66 -1.41 8.52
N ILE A 166 -32.45 -0.28 7.84
CA ILE A 166 -33.02 1.03 8.20
C ILE A 166 -34.48 1.12 7.71
N GLY A 167 -35.37 1.63 8.56
CA GLY A 167 -36.78 1.89 8.21
C GLY A 167 -37.80 0.91 8.81
N LYS A 168 -37.45 0.20 9.88
CA LYS A 168 -38.44 -0.48 10.73
C LYS A 168 -39.20 0.58 11.55
N SER A 169 -40.53 0.51 11.56
CA SER A 169 -41.41 1.53 12.15
C SER A 169 -41.26 1.73 13.66
N ASP A 170 -40.81 0.69 14.37
CA ASP A 170 -40.89 0.60 15.83
C ASP A 170 -39.52 0.36 16.49
N ASP A 171 -38.43 0.72 15.81
CA ASP A 171 -37.04 0.51 16.26
C ASP A 171 -36.50 1.73 17.04
N GLN A 172 -35.98 1.51 18.25
CA GLN A 172 -35.33 2.54 19.08
C GLN A 172 -33.86 2.78 18.69
N GLY A 173 -33.29 1.94 17.83
CA GLY A 173 -31.96 2.07 17.25
C GLY A 173 -31.88 3.14 16.16
N ILE A 174 -30.87 3.03 15.28
CA ILE A 174 -30.56 4.04 14.26
C ILE A 174 -31.64 4.24 13.19
N SER A 175 -32.64 3.36 13.08
CA SER A 175 -33.81 3.57 12.21
C SER A 175 -34.64 4.79 12.61
N SER A 176 -34.55 5.22 13.87
CA SER A 176 -35.24 6.40 14.41
C SER A 176 -34.64 7.74 13.97
N TRP A 177 -33.44 7.73 13.35
CA TRP A 177 -32.75 8.94 12.92
C TRP A 177 -33.34 9.50 11.61
N GLY A 178 -33.13 10.80 11.38
CA GLY A 178 -33.60 11.48 10.17
C GLY A 178 -32.71 11.18 8.96
N TRP A 179 -32.93 10.06 8.27
CA TRP A 179 -32.22 9.70 7.02
C TRP A 179 -32.79 10.48 5.81
N ASN A 180 -32.76 11.81 5.91
CA ASN A 180 -33.50 12.74 5.06
C ASN A 180 -32.70 13.28 3.86
N LEU A 181 -31.42 12.95 3.73
CA LEU A 181 -30.56 13.44 2.67
C LEU A 181 -30.88 12.75 1.34
N SER A 182 -31.25 13.52 0.30
CA SER A 182 -31.48 12.94 -1.03
C SER A 182 -30.16 12.60 -1.74
N GLY A 183 -29.12 13.42 -1.52
CA GLY A 183 -27.83 13.29 -2.17
C GLY A 183 -27.83 13.74 -3.64
N GLN A 184 -28.91 14.37 -4.11
CA GLN A 184 -29.05 14.87 -5.48
C GLN A 184 -28.29 16.18 -5.69
N HIS A 185 -28.21 17.02 -4.65
CA HIS A 185 -27.48 18.30 -4.65
C HIS A 185 -26.25 18.23 -3.73
N SER A 186 -25.79 17.02 -3.44
CA SER A 186 -24.60 16.77 -2.63
C SER A 186 -23.58 15.95 -3.41
N THR A 187 -22.30 16.30 -3.31
CA THR A 187 -21.21 15.71 -4.09
C THR A 187 -19.99 15.42 -3.25
N TYR A 188 -19.37 14.28 -3.53
CA TYR A 188 -18.09 13.86 -2.96
C TYR A 188 -16.99 14.14 -3.96
N HIS A 189 -15.84 14.63 -3.47
CA HIS A 189 -14.66 14.94 -4.25
C HIS A 189 -13.44 14.34 -3.54
N ALA A 190 -12.50 13.75 -4.28
CA ALA A 190 -11.35 13.05 -3.71
C ALA A 190 -10.03 13.37 -4.43
N LEU A 191 -9.03 13.68 -3.61
CA LEU A 191 -7.65 13.88 -4.01
C LEU A 191 -6.75 13.44 -2.84
N PHE A 192 -6.55 12.12 -2.74
CA PHE A 192 -5.85 11.45 -1.63
C PHE A 192 -4.56 12.20 -1.24
N PRO A 193 -4.33 12.46 0.07
CA PRO A 193 -5.04 11.91 1.24
C PRO A 193 -6.27 12.71 1.70
N ARG A 194 -6.79 13.63 0.87
CA ARG A 194 -7.92 14.49 1.23
C ARG A 194 -9.18 14.17 0.44
N ALA A 195 -10.33 14.45 1.05
CA ALA A 195 -11.63 14.42 0.38
C ALA A 195 -12.53 15.57 0.86
N TRP A 196 -13.54 15.92 0.05
CA TRP A 196 -14.52 16.96 0.35
C TRP A 196 -15.92 16.39 0.09
N THR A 197 -16.85 16.55 1.03
CA THR A 197 -18.28 16.36 0.76
C THR A 197 -18.98 17.70 0.80
N ILE A 198 -19.53 18.13 -0.34
CA ILE A 198 -20.27 19.37 -0.51
C ILE A 198 -21.76 19.05 -0.45
N TYR A 199 -22.53 19.80 0.34
CA TYR A 199 -23.99 19.71 0.44
C TYR A 199 -24.56 21.07 0.02
N ASP A 200 -25.08 21.17 -1.21
CA ASP A 200 -25.51 22.42 -1.84
C ASP A 200 -27.01 22.70 -1.58
N GLY A 201 -27.33 23.09 -0.35
CA GLY A 201 -28.72 23.34 0.07
C GLY A 201 -29.48 22.12 0.58
N GLU A 202 -28.78 21.06 1.01
CA GLU A 202 -29.38 19.92 1.70
C GLU A 202 -28.86 19.85 3.16
N PRO A 203 -29.72 19.66 4.18
CA PRO A 203 -31.18 19.62 4.14
C PRO A 203 -31.88 21.00 4.13
N ASP A 204 -31.14 22.08 4.37
CA ASP A 204 -31.65 23.47 4.36
C ASP A 204 -31.20 24.19 3.07
N PRO A 205 -32.13 24.59 2.17
CA PRO A 205 -31.80 25.29 0.93
C PRO A 205 -30.98 26.57 1.10
N GLU A 206 -31.16 27.26 2.23
CA GLU A 206 -30.49 28.51 2.57
C GLU A 206 -29.11 28.31 3.22
N LEU A 207 -28.66 27.07 3.46
CA LEU A 207 -27.33 26.74 4.00
C LEU A 207 -26.46 25.98 2.99
N LYS A 208 -25.19 26.37 2.86
CA LYS A 208 -24.17 25.63 2.09
C LYS A 208 -23.15 25.03 3.06
N VAL A 209 -22.83 23.76 2.88
CA VAL A 209 -21.93 23.01 3.77
C VAL A 209 -20.84 22.33 2.96
N SER A 210 -19.59 22.43 3.42
CA SER A 210 -18.47 21.61 2.96
C SER A 210 -17.87 20.84 4.14
N CYS A 211 -17.66 19.55 3.99
CA CYS A 211 -16.93 18.69 4.93
C CYS A 211 -15.59 18.29 4.29
N ARG A 212 -14.48 18.89 4.75
CA ARG A 212 -13.13 18.43 4.42
C ARG A 212 -12.72 17.27 5.31
N GLN A 213 -12.28 16.17 4.71
CA GLN A 213 -11.64 15.02 5.35
C GLN A 213 -10.13 15.08 5.07
N ILE A 214 -9.32 15.02 6.13
CA ILE A 214 -7.86 15.17 6.06
C ILE A 214 -7.21 14.03 6.84
N SER A 215 -6.41 13.19 6.16
CA SER A 215 -5.51 12.21 6.77
C SER A 215 -4.05 12.68 6.65
N PRO A 216 -3.18 12.45 7.64
CA PRO A 216 -1.77 12.79 7.54
C PRO A 216 -1.03 11.77 6.66
N PHE A 217 -0.75 12.16 5.42
CA PHE A 217 0.14 11.46 4.48
C PHE A 217 0.94 12.51 3.72
N ILE A 218 2.22 12.61 4.05
CA ILE A 218 3.12 13.68 3.62
C ILE A 218 4.46 13.01 3.23
N PRO A 219 4.83 13.00 1.94
CA PRO A 219 6.08 12.41 1.46
C PRO A 219 7.30 12.88 2.25
N HIS A 220 8.21 11.95 2.52
CA HIS A 220 9.41 12.10 3.36
C HIS A 220 9.17 12.49 4.83
N ASN A 221 7.94 12.78 5.28
CA ASN A 221 7.60 12.97 6.70
C ASN A 221 7.23 11.62 7.33
N TYR A 222 8.24 10.92 7.85
CA TYR A 222 8.11 9.59 8.47
C TYR A 222 7.52 9.59 9.89
N ARG A 223 7.17 10.76 10.45
CA ARG A 223 6.42 10.89 11.71
C ARG A 223 4.94 10.95 11.42
N ASP A 224 4.52 12.03 10.78
CA ASP A 224 3.09 12.37 10.67
C ASP A 224 2.37 11.37 9.75
N SER A 225 3.05 10.87 8.71
CA SER A 225 2.53 9.82 7.82
C SER A 225 2.34 8.44 8.47
N SER A 226 2.59 8.29 9.77
CA SER A 226 2.35 7.06 10.54
C SER A 226 1.18 7.15 11.53
N LEU A 227 0.53 8.32 11.65
CA LEU A 227 -0.39 8.60 12.77
C LEU A 227 -1.81 8.05 12.54
N PRO A 228 -2.39 7.30 13.50
CA PRO A 228 -3.77 6.78 13.42
C PRO A 228 -4.80 7.87 13.76
N THR A 229 -4.97 8.85 12.87
CA THR A 229 -5.95 9.93 13.04
C THR A 229 -6.39 10.56 11.71
N ALA A 230 -7.58 11.15 11.70
CA ALA A 230 -8.08 11.99 10.62
C ALA A 230 -8.97 13.12 11.16
N VAL A 231 -9.03 14.24 10.43
CA VAL A 231 -9.79 15.44 10.80
C VAL A 231 -10.92 15.70 9.81
N PHE A 232 -12.05 16.15 10.33
CA PHE A 232 -13.25 16.53 9.58
C PHE A 232 -13.58 18.00 9.84
N VAL A 233 -13.24 18.86 8.88
CA VAL A 233 -13.44 20.32 8.98
C VAL A 233 -14.69 20.72 8.19
N TYR A 234 -15.75 21.06 8.93
CA TYR A 234 -17.00 21.55 8.38
C TYR A 234 -16.96 23.07 8.21
N THR A 235 -17.21 23.55 7.00
CA THR A 235 -17.37 24.98 6.70
C THR A 235 -18.83 25.23 6.33
N LEU A 236 -19.47 26.15 7.06
CA LEU A 236 -20.88 26.48 6.99
C LEU A 236 -21.03 27.90 6.43
N VAL A 237 -21.89 28.08 5.42
CA VAL A 237 -22.19 29.40 4.83
C VAL A 237 -23.69 29.60 4.77
N ASN A 238 -24.20 30.54 5.55
CA ASN A 238 -25.62 30.88 5.58
C ASN A 238 -25.94 31.88 4.47
N THR A 239 -26.67 31.45 3.44
CA THR A 239 -27.11 32.32 2.33
C THR A 239 -28.45 32.98 2.58
N GLY A 240 -29.19 32.54 3.60
CA GLY A 240 -30.48 33.08 4.00
C GLY A 240 -30.41 34.40 4.74
N LYS A 241 -31.58 35.03 4.90
CA LYS A 241 -31.76 36.31 5.62
C LYS A 241 -31.90 36.15 7.14
N GLU A 242 -32.31 34.96 7.58
CA GLU A 242 -32.45 34.62 8.99
C GLU A 242 -31.12 34.07 9.53
N ARG A 243 -30.82 34.37 10.80
CA ARG A 243 -29.75 33.73 11.55
C ARG A 243 -30.08 32.24 11.73
N ALA A 244 -29.06 31.37 11.71
CA ALA A 244 -29.22 29.93 11.86
C ALA A 244 -28.39 29.38 13.03
N LYS A 245 -29.03 28.74 14.00
CA LYS A 245 -28.34 27.83 14.94
C LYS A 245 -28.08 26.54 14.19
N VAL A 246 -26.81 26.20 13.96
CA VAL A 246 -26.40 24.95 13.31
C VAL A 246 -25.65 24.11 14.34
N SER A 247 -26.05 22.85 14.50
CA SER A 247 -25.34 21.89 15.35
C SER A 247 -24.96 20.67 14.51
N LEU A 248 -23.67 20.35 14.52
CA LEU A 248 -23.11 19.17 13.87
C LEU A 248 -22.88 18.11 14.93
N LEU A 249 -23.27 16.88 14.63
CA LEU A 249 -23.16 15.73 15.51
C LEU A 249 -22.26 14.69 14.87
N PHE A 250 -21.22 14.26 15.57
CA PHE A 250 -20.39 13.12 15.19
C PHE A 250 -20.67 11.95 16.14
N THR A 251 -21.18 10.84 15.60
CA THR A 251 -21.48 9.61 16.36
C THR A 251 -20.47 8.51 16.03
N TRP A 252 -20.14 7.67 17.01
CA TRP A 252 -19.20 6.56 16.86
C TRP A 252 -19.57 5.39 17.76
N ALA A 253 -19.71 4.19 17.20
CA ALA A 253 -19.83 2.95 17.95
C ALA A 253 -18.47 2.54 18.53
N ASN A 254 -18.45 1.94 19.72
CA ASN A 254 -17.27 1.30 20.30
C ASN A 254 -16.99 -0.03 19.56
N SER A 255 -16.45 0.09 18.34
CA SER A 255 -16.31 -1.00 17.36
C SER A 255 -15.05 -0.81 16.52
N ILE A 256 -14.46 -1.92 16.06
CA ILE A 256 -13.40 -1.95 15.04
C ILE A 256 -13.90 -2.53 13.71
N GLY A 257 -15.21 -2.51 13.48
CA GLY A 257 -15.88 -3.17 12.35
C GLY A 257 -16.50 -4.52 12.71
N GLY A 258 -17.20 -5.11 11.74
CA GLY A 258 -17.84 -6.41 11.87
C GLY A 258 -18.78 -6.51 13.07
N ILE A 259 -18.69 -7.61 13.80
CA ILE A 259 -19.46 -7.88 15.03
C ILE A 259 -18.70 -7.51 16.32
N SER A 260 -17.57 -6.80 16.24
CA SER A 260 -16.65 -6.65 17.38
C SER A 260 -17.30 -5.98 18.59
N HIS A 261 -18.21 -5.04 18.34
CA HIS A 261 -18.95 -4.28 19.35
C HIS A 261 -19.83 -5.16 20.25
N LEU A 262 -20.17 -6.39 19.83
CA LEU A 262 -21.00 -7.32 20.59
C LEU A 262 -20.22 -8.16 21.62
N SER A 263 -18.88 -8.04 21.72
CA SER A 263 -18.11 -8.91 22.63
C SER A 263 -18.33 -8.61 24.12
N GLY A 264 -18.76 -7.39 24.44
CA GLY A 264 -18.89 -6.89 25.81
C GLY A 264 -17.61 -6.25 26.37
N ASP A 265 -17.69 -5.80 27.62
CA ASP A 265 -16.64 -5.15 28.40
C ASP A 265 -16.13 -3.80 27.83
N HIS A 266 -16.88 -3.19 26.91
CA HIS A 266 -16.55 -1.90 26.28
C HIS A 266 -16.96 -0.70 27.13
N VAL A 267 -16.09 0.29 27.28
CA VAL A 267 -16.29 1.48 28.13
C VAL A 267 -16.06 2.75 27.33
N ASN A 268 -16.91 3.76 27.52
CA ASN A 268 -16.73 5.10 26.95
C ASN A 268 -16.48 6.10 28.09
N GLU A 269 -15.62 7.11 27.87
CA GLU A 269 -15.20 8.08 28.89
C GLU A 269 -15.14 9.50 28.30
N PRO A 270 -15.85 10.50 28.85
CA PRO A 270 -15.77 11.88 28.38
C PRO A 270 -14.45 12.55 28.80
N PHE A 271 -14.02 13.57 28.07
CA PHE A 271 -12.90 14.43 28.46
C PHE A 271 -13.05 15.87 27.96
N ILE A 272 -12.43 16.79 28.70
CA ILE A 272 -12.17 18.18 28.32
C ILE A 272 -10.64 18.38 28.39
N GLY A 273 -10.05 18.87 27.30
CA GLY A 273 -8.65 19.32 27.26
C GLY A 273 -8.52 20.81 27.55
N GLU A 274 -7.33 21.23 28.01
CA GLU A 274 -7.10 22.61 28.48
C GLU A 274 -7.31 23.67 27.37
N ASP A 275 -6.94 23.34 26.13
CA ASP A 275 -7.12 24.19 24.93
C ASP A 275 -8.50 24.04 24.25
N GLY A 276 -9.54 23.63 25.00
CA GLY A 276 -10.92 23.52 24.52
C GLY A 276 -11.23 22.30 23.63
N VAL A 277 -10.24 21.49 23.28
CA VAL A 277 -10.46 20.19 22.61
C VAL A 277 -11.17 19.24 23.57
N SER A 278 -12.42 18.90 23.27
CA SER A 278 -13.30 18.11 24.15
C SER A 278 -13.96 16.97 23.37
N GLY A 279 -14.22 15.84 24.04
CA GLY A 279 -14.62 14.63 23.33
C GLY A 279 -14.95 13.44 24.21
N VAL A 280 -14.91 12.25 23.60
CA VAL A 280 -15.15 10.95 24.25
C VAL A 280 -14.10 9.95 23.78
N LEU A 281 -13.46 9.27 24.74
CA LEU A 281 -12.65 8.07 24.53
C LEU A 281 -13.57 6.84 24.50
N LEU A 282 -13.33 5.91 23.57
CA LEU A 282 -14.05 4.63 23.48
C LEU A 282 -13.04 3.49 23.60
N HIS A 283 -12.97 2.88 24.77
CA HIS A 283 -12.09 1.77 25.10
C HIS A 283 -12.70 0.45 24.62
N HIS A 284 -12.13 -0.14 23.57
CA HIS A 284 -12.57 -1.38 22.93
C HIS A 284 -11.72 -2.57 23.38
N LYS A 285 -12.33 -3.50 24.12
CA LYS A 285 -11.67 -4.72 24.63
C LYS A 285 -12.02 -5.94 23.77
N GLN A 286 -11.01 -6.62 23.23
CA GLN A 286 -11.20 -7.75 22.33
C GLN A 286 -11.26 -9.10 23.07
N VAL A 287 -12.38 -9.34 23.78
CA VAL A 287 -12.62 -10.57 24.53
C VAL A 287 -13.23 -11.65 23.62
N ILE A 288 -12.43 -12.63 23.18
CA ILE A 288 -12.92 -13.79 22.44
C ILE A 288 -13.22 -14.93 23.44
N LYS A 289 -14.46 -15.41 23.44
CA LYS A 289 -14.88 -16.61 24.20
C LYS A 289 -15.08 -17.77 23.21
N PRO A 290 -14.63 -19.01 23.52
CA PRO A 290 -13.97 -19.45 24.75
C PRO A 290 -12.49 -19.01 24.84
N LEU A 291 -11.92 -19.06 26.06
CA LEU A 291 -10.56 -18.61 26.41
C LEU A 291 -9.39 -19.40 25.76
N THR A 292 -9.65 -20.21 24.74
CA THR A 292 -8.62 -20.92 23.96
C THR A 292 -8.08 -20.09 22.79
N ALA A 293 -8.77 -19.02 22.38
CA ALA A 293 -8.28 -18.04 21.42
C ALA A 293 -7.37 -17.00 22.09
N LYS A 294 -6.20 -16.72 21.49
CA LYS A 294 -5.21 -15.78 22.05
C LYS A 294 -5.68 -14.31 21.92
N GLU A 295 -6.27 -13.74 22.98
CA GLU A 295 -6.73 -12.33 23.11
C GLU A 295 -5.96 -11.31 22.24
N ASN A 296 -6.68 -10.52 21.43
CA ASN A 296 -6.07 -9.44 20.67
C ASN A 296 -5.80 -8.21 21.55
N PRO A 297 -4.82 -7.36 21.19
CA PRO A 297 -4.60 -6.09 21.89
C PRO A 297 -5.86 -5.19 21.88
N PRO A 298 -6.12 -4.44 22.96
CA PRO A 298 -7.21 -3.48 22.99
C PRO A 298 -6.97 -2.34 21.98
N VAL A 299 -8.04 -1.63 21.66
CA VAL A 299 -8.02 -0.43 20.83
C VAL A 299 -8.77 0.65 21.58
N THR A 300 -8.24 1.87 21.68
CA THR A 300 -8.99 3.00 22.21
C THR A 300 -9.18 4.03 21.11
N PHE A 301 -10.43 4.36 20.78
CA PHE A 301 -10.74 5.49 19.91
C PHE A 301 -10.84 6.77 20.73
N ALA A 302 -10.59 7.92 20.10
CA ALA A 302 -11.08 9.21 20.55
C ALA A 302 -11.89 9.84 19.43
N ILE A 303 -13.07 10.36 19.75
CA ILE A 303 -13.77 11.36 18.92
C ILE A 303 -13.79 12.68 19.67
N ALA A 304 -13.48 13.78 18.99
CA ALA A 304 -13.34 15.09 19.61
C ALA A 304 -13.77 16.22 18.69
N ALA A 305 -14.05 17.39 19.28
CA ALA A 305 -14.23 18.66 18.59
C ALA A 305 -13.51 19.78 19.38
N CYS A 306 -13.21 20.90 18.72
CA CYS A 306 -12.59 22.06 19.36
C CYS A 306 -13.66 23.10 19.76
N GLU A 307 -13.79 23.37 21.07
CA GLU A 307 -14.59 24.48 21.59
C GLU A 307 -13.90 25.82 21.27
N THR A 308 -14.65 26.80 20.75
CA THR A 308 -14.14 28.13 20.40
C THR A 308 -15.14 29.21 20.79
N GLN A 309 -14.76 30.49 20.70
CA GLN A 309 -15.65 31.62 21.01
C GLN A 309 -17.02 31.58 20.29
N ASN A 310 -17.10 30.92 19.13
CA ASN A 310 -18.33 30.78 18.34
C ASN A 310 -18.86 29.33 18.26
N VAL A 311 -18.18 28.34 18.87
CA VAL A 311 -18.51 26.92 18.75
C VAL A 311 -18.52 26.28 20.14
N ASN A 312 -19.71 25.97 20.66
CA ASN A 312 -19.90 25.28 21.94
C ASN A 312 -19.90 23.76 21.72
N VAL A 313 -19.08 23.02 22.47
CA VAL A 313 -18.97 21.55 22.36
C VAL A 313 -19.66 20.88 23.55
N THR A 314 -20.44 19.83 23.26
CA THR A 314 -21.15 19.01 24.26
C THR A 314 -21.10 17.54 23.87
N VAL A 315 -21.16 16.62 24.82
CA VAL A 315 -21.00 15.18 24.56
C VAL A 315 -22.16 14.36 25.14
N LEU A 316 -22.39 13.20 24.53
CA LEU A 316 -23.13 12.10 25.14
C LEU A 316 -22.18 10.90 25.23
N PRO A 317 -21.65 10.55 26.42
CA PRO A 317 -20.58 9.55 26.54
C PRO A 317 -21.04 8.15 26.11
N CYS A 318 -22.28 7.79 26.43
CA CYS A 318 -22.86 6.51 26.08
C CYS A 318 -24.34 6.63 25.69
N PHE A 319 -24.70 6.07 24.53
CA PHE A 319 -26.05 5.66 24.17
C PHE A 319 -25.98 4.27 23.53
N GLY A 320 -27.09 3.54 23.55
CA GLY A 320 -27.17 2.18 22.99
C GLY A 320 -28.18 2.05 21.85
N LEU A 321 -28.07 0.94 21.11
CA LEU A 321 -28.87 0.65 19.92
C LEU A 321 -30.06 -0.30 20.18
N SER A 322 -30.28 -0.70 21.45
CA SER A 322 -31.30 -1.67 21.88
C SER A 322 -32.27 -1.05 22.90
N GLU A 323 -33.50 -1.58 23.00
CA GLU A 323 -34.52 -1.05 23.93
C GLU A 323 -34.13 -1.15 25.42
N GLY A 324 -33.18 -2.02 25.77
CA GLY A 324 -32.65 -2.16 27.14
C GLY A 324 -31.62 -1.08 27.52
N SER A 325 -31.27 -0.18 26.61
CA SER A 325 -30.28 0.88 26.84
C SER A 325 -30.85 1.97 27.74
N CYS A 326 -30.07 2.47 28.70
CA CYS A 326 -30.50 3.57 29.58
C CYS A 326 -30.77 4.89 28.84
N ILE A 327 -30.09 5.10 27.71
CA ILE A 327 -30.36 6.15 26.72
C ILE A 327 -30.25 5.46 25.35
N THR A 328 -31.32 5.51 24.56
CA THR A 328 -31.35 4.89 23.22
C THR A 328 -30.84 5.86 22.15
N ALA A 329 -30.52 5.32 20.97
CA ALA A 329 -30.20 6.12 19.78
C ALA A 329 -31.33 7.08 19.39
N LYS A 330 -32.59 6.72 19.67
CA LYS A 330 -33.78 7.56 19.50
C LYS A 330 -33.85 8.70 20.51
N ASP A 331 -33.52 8.47 21.78
CA ASP A 331 -33.51 9.51 22.82
C ASP A 331 -32.42 10.55 22.52
N MET A 332 -31.22 10.10 22.14
CA MET A 332 -30.15 10.96 21.63
C MET A 332 -30.63 11.83 20.46
N TRP A 333 -31.32 11.23 19.49
CA TRP A 333 -31.83 11.96 18.32
C TRP A 333 -32.91 12.97 18.71
N GLY A 334 -33.84 12.61 19.61
CA GLY A 334 -34.86 13.50 20.15
C GLY A 334 -34.28 14.71 20.86
N LYS A 335 -33.32 14.50 21.77
CA LYS A 335 -32.56 15.57 22.46
C LYS A 335 -31.90 16.53 21.46
N MET A 336 -31.28 15.99 20.40
CA MET A 336 -30.64 16.80 19.36
C MET A 336 -31.63 17.56 18.45
N VAL A 337 -32.81 17.00 18.13
CA VAL A 337 -33.88 17.72 17.40
C VAL A 337 -34.50 18.84 18.25
N GLN A 338 -34.61 18.62 19.56
CA GLN A 338 -35.19 19.58 20.49
C GLN A 338 -34.21 20.74 20.75
N ASP A 339 -33.03 20.43 21.29
CA ASP A 339 -32.11 21.39 21.90
C ASP A 339 -30.87 21.68 21.03
N GLY A 340 -30.48 20.75 20.15
CA GLY A 340 -29.26 20.81 19.32
C GLY A 340 -27.95 20.54 20.06
N HIS A 341 -27.99 20.22 21.36
CA HIS A 341 -26.82 19.99 22.19
C HIS A 341 -27.16 19.03 23.34
N PHE A 342 -26.13 18.52 24.01
CA PHE A 342 -26.26 17.72 25.22
C PHE A 342 -25.98 18.55 26.48
N ASP A 343 -26.39 18.03 27.64
CA ASP A 343 -26.24 18.70 28.93
C ASP A 343 -24.76 18.70 29.36
N ARG A 344 -24.25 19.79 29.96
CA ARG A 344 -22.79 19.99 30.13
C ARG A 344 -22.22 19.12 31.26
N GLU A 345 -23.06 18.71 32.21
CA GLU A 345 -22.78 17.75 33.26
C GLU A 345 -22.40 16.36 32.73
N ASN A 346 -22.64 16.05 31.45
CA ASN A 346 -22.17 14.82 30.81
C ASN A 346 -20.63 14.69 30.77
N PHE A 347 -19.87 15.77 30.97
CA PHE A 347 -18.42 15.68 31.16
C PHE A 347 -18.03 15.16 32.56
N ASP A 348 -18.88 15.37 33.56
CA ASP A 348 -18.64 14.96 34.96
C ASP A 348 -19.07 13.50 35.25
N SER A 349 -19.65 12.79 34.26
CA SER A 349 -20.17 11.43 34.46
C SER A 349 -19.09 10.38 34.75
N GLY A 350 -17.84 10.67 34.39
CA GLY A 350 -16.75 9.69 34.36
C GLY A 350 -16.99 8.57 33.34
N PRO A 351 -16.20 7.47 33.40
CA PRO A 351 -16.35 6.33 32.50
C PRO A 351 -17.71 5.62 32.66
N SER A 352 -18.26 5.19 31.53
CA SER A 352 -19.49 4.39 31.50
C SER A 352 -19.31 3.04 32.22
N MET A 353 -20.43 2.42 32.59
CA MET A 353 -20.41 0.98 32.87
C MET A 353 -19.90 0.22 31.63
N PRO A 354 -19.24 -0.95 31.79
CA PRO A 354 -18.86 -1.79 30.67
C PRO A 354 -20.09 -2.39 29.96
N SER A 355 -20.05 -2.53 28.64
CA SER A 355 -21.13 -3.16 27.87
C SER A 355 -21.31 -4.65 28.21
N LEU A 356 -22.55 -5.14 28.13
CA LEU A 356 -22.81 -6.57 28.18
C LEU A 356 -22.55 -7.21 26.80
N PRO A 357 -22.21 -8.51 26.73
CA PRO A 357 -22.11 -9.21 25.45
C PRO A 357 -23.46 -9.18 24.70
N GLY A 358 -23.46 -8.64 23.49
CA GLY A 358 -24.65 -8.38 22.68
C GLY A 358 -25.12 -6.91 22.67
N ASP A 359 -24.69 -6.08 23.63
CA ASP A 359 -25.03 -4.64 23.64
C ASP A 359 -23.98 -3.80 22.89
N THR A 360 -24.46 -2.75 22.21
CA THR A 360 -23.63 -1.83 21.43
C THR A 360 -23.56 -0.47 22.11
N HIS A 361 -22.42 -0.13 22.72
CA HIS A 361 -22.18 1.23 23.22
C HIS A 361 -21.71 2.16 22.11
N CYS A 362 -22.32 3.33 22.00
CA CYS A 362 -21.96 4.41 21.08
C CYS A 362 -21.72 5.71 21.86
N ALA A 363 -20.83 6.57 21.36
CA ALA A 363 -20.60 7.92 21.87
C ALA A 363 -21.05 8.96 20.83
N ALA A 364 -21.34 10.17 21.29
CA ALA A 364 -21.60 11.31 20.41
C ALA A 364 -20.90 12.59 20.90
N VAL A 365 -20.38 13.38 19.95
CA VAL A 365 -19.87 14.73 20.16
C VAL A 365 -20.70 15.69 19.31
N SER A 366 -21.34 16.67 19.95
CA SER A 366 -22.06 17.76 19.28
C SER A 366 -21.26 19.06 19.36
N ALA A 367 -21.15 19.76 18.24
CA ALA A 367 -20.58 21.09 18.15
C ALA A 367 -21.64 22.05 17.58
N SER A 368 -22.08 23.00 18.40
CA SER A 368 -23.15 23.97 18.07
C SER A 368 -22.57 25.37 17.82
N THR A 369 -23.00 26.02 16.74
CA THR A 369 -22.62 27.38 16.37
C THR A 369 -23.83 28.19 15.90
N TRP A 370 -23.68 29.51 15.86
CA TRP A 370 -24.62 30.44 15.23
C TRP A 370 -23.98 31.01 13.97
N VAL A 371 -24.67 30.87 12.84
CA VAL A 371 -24.24 31.43 11.54
C VAL A 371 -25.14 32.61 11.19
N GLU A 372 -24.58 33.81 11.26
CA GLU A 372 -25.28 35.06 10.92
C GLU A 372 -25.78 35.08 9.47
N PRO A 373 -26.76 35.91 9.11
CA PRO A 373 -27.17 36.12 7.71
C PRO A 373 -25.97 36.51 6.84
N HIS A 374 -25.76 35.79 5.74
CA HIS A 374 -24.58 35.91 4.86
C HIS A 374 -23.21 35.64 5.53
N GLY A 375 -23.21 35.10 6.76
CA GLY A 375 -22.03 34.74 7.53
C GLY A 375 -21.43 33.38 7.16
N LYS A 376 -20.19 33.16 7.61
CA LYS A 376 -19.46 31.89 7.50
C LYS A 376 -18.98 31.44 8.88
N CYS A 377 -18.94 30.13 9.12
CA CYS A 377 -18.35 29.55 10.33
C CYS A 377 -17.65 28.23 10.01
N THR A 378 -16.61 27.87 10.78
CA THR A 378 -15.88 26.61 10.64
C THR A 378 -15.94 25.83 11.95
N VAL A 379 -16.18 24.51 11.86
CA VAL A 379 -16.28 23.57 12.98
C VAL A 379 -15.39 22.37 12.66
N ALA A 380 -14.45 22.03 13.54
CA ALA A 380 -13.52 20.91 13.33
C ALA A 380 -13.77 19.77 14.32
N PHE A 381 -13.87 18.56 13.78
CA PHE A 381 -13.88 17.30 14.52
C PHE A 381 -12.65 16.47 14.19
N ALA A 382 -12.23 15.58 15.09
CA ALA A 382 -11.23 14.56 14.78
C ALA A 382 -11.66 13.18 15.28
N VAL A 383 -11.10 12.15 14.63
CA VAL A 383 -11.08 10.78 15.11
C VAL A 383 -9.63 10.30 15.21
N ALA A 384 -9.29 9.55 16.26
CA ALA A 384 -7.99 8.89 16.42
C ALA A 384 -8.17 7.49 17.01
N TRP A 385 -7.20 6.60 16.81
CA TRP A 385 -7.22 5.24 17.39
C TRP A 385 -5.85 4.77 17.92
N SER A 386 -5.73 4.66 19.24
CA SER A 386 -4.60 3.97 19.87
C SER A 386 -4.77 2.45 19.74
N SER A 387 -4.04 1.87 18.79
CA SER A 387 -3.80 0.43 18.68
C SER A 387 -2.28 0.17 18.67
N PRO A 388 -1.60 0.21 19.83
CA PRO A 388 -0.14 0.33 19.87
C PRO A 388 0.60 -0.98 19.54
N LYS A 389 -0.03 -2.14 19.78
CA LYS A 389 0.60 -3.46 19.63
C LYS A 389 0.03 -4.20 18.41
N ILE A 390 0.89 -4.50 17.45
CA ILE A 390 0.68 -5.49 16.38
C ILE A 390 0.86 -6.88 16.98
N LYS A 391 0.01 -7.83 16.62
CA LYS A 391 0.11 -9.24 17.03
C LYS A 391 -0.15 -10.14 15.83
N PHE A 392 0.82 -10.97 15.46
CA PHE A 392 0.66 -11.97 14.39
C PHE A 392 0.27 -13.34 14.96
N MET A 393 -0.39 -14.18 14.17
CA MET A 393 -1.06 -15.41 14.63
C MET A 393 -0.13 -16.41 15.36
N LYS A 394 1.14 -16.53 14.92
CA LYS A 394 2.10 -17.41 15.61
C LYS A 394 2.64 -16.85 16.93
N GLY A 395 2.37 -15.57 17.24
CA GLY A 395 2.51 -15.01 18.59
C GLY A 395 3.59 -13.93 18.74
N LYS A 396 4.39 -13.66 17.71
CA LYS A 396 5.23 -12.45 17.71
C LYS A 396 4.36 -11.20 17.77
N SER A 397 4.89 -10.16 18.40
CA SER A 397 4.22 -8.86 18.54
C SER A 397 5.25 -7.75 18.38
N TYR A 398 4.83 -6.63 17.82
CA TYR A 398 5.64 -5.45 17.56
C TYR A 398 4.83 -4.20 17.92
N HIS A 399 5.47 -3.04 18.08
CA HIS A 399 4.74 -1.78 18.24
C HIS A 399 4.57 -1.06 16.91
N ARG A 400 3.42 -0.41 16.67
CA ARG A 400 3.17 0.40 15.46
C ARG A 400 4.07 1.64 15.46
N ARG A 401 4.55 2.09 14.30
CA ARG A 401 5.55 3.19 14.20
C ARG A 401 5.20 4.46 14.98
N TYR A 402 3.93 4.85 15.05
CA TYR A 402 3.51 6.05 15.80
C TYR A 402 3.85 6.00 17.31
N THR A 403 4.06 4.81 17.89
CA THR A 403 4.42 4.67 19.31
C THR A 403 5.81 5.22 19.63
N LYS A 404 6.68 5.48 18.62
CA LYS A 404 7.93 6.23 18.82
C LYS A 404 7.68 7.65 19.34
N PHE A 405 6.51 8.21 19.03
CA PHE A 405 6.16 9.60 19.28
C PHE A 405 5.09 9.77 20.36
N TYR A 406 4.15 8.82 20.49
CA TYR A 406 3.03 8.86 21.45
C TYR A 406 3.08 7.73 22.52
N GLY A 407 4.15 6.93 22.53
CA GLY A 407 4.27 5.78 23.44
C GLY A 407 3.24 4.69 23.20
N THR A 408 2.99 3.84 24.19
CA THR A 408 2.08 2.70 24.12
C THR A 408 0.86 2.85 25.04
N SER A 409 0.44 4.08 25.35
CA SER A 409 -0.68 4.35 26.24
C SER A 409 -2.02 4.06 25.55
N GLU A 410 -2.95 3.43 26.25
CA GLU A 410 -4.34 3.31 25.77
C GLU A 410 -4.99 4.70 25.62
N ARG A 411 -4.60 5.68 26.46
CA ARG A 411 -5.09 7.07 26.35
C ARG A 411 -4.43 7.89 25.24
N ALA A 412 -3.41 7.37 24.53
CA ALA A 412 -2.71 8.11 23.46
C ALA A 412 -3.63 8.58 22.31
N ALA A 413 -4.83 8.00 22.18
CA ALA A 413 -5.86 8.47 21.26
C ALA A 413 -6.33 9.91 21.56
N LEU A 414 -6.29 10.34 22.83
CA LEU A 414 -6.59 11.72 23.24
C LEU A 414 -5.54 12.67 22.66
N ASP A 415 -4.26 12.39 22.92
CA ASP A 415 -3.11 13.19 22.45
C ASP A 415 -3.08 13.26 20.92
N LEU A 416 -3.36 12.14 20.24
CA LEU A 416 -3.48 12.08 18.78
C LEU A 416 -4.64 12.93 18.22
N ALA A 417 -5.82 12.90 18.85
CA ALA A 417 -6.97 13.70 18.41
C ALA A 417 -6.77 15.20 18.68
N HIS A 418 -6.12 15.54 19.79
CA HIS A 418 -5.68 16.89 20.12
C HIS A 418 -4.68 17.42 19.09
N ASP A 419 -3.61 16.67 18.82
CA ASP A 419 -2.57 17.06 17.88
C ASP A 419 -3.12 17.18 16.46
N ALA A 420 -4.08 16.32 16.08
CA ALA A 420 -4.77 16.43 14.79
C ALA A 420 -5.59 17.72 14.67
N LEU A 421 -6.41 18.06 15.68
CA LEU A 421 -7.21 19.29 15.70
C LEU A 421 -6.35 20.57 15.71
N THR A 422 -5.14 20.51 16.25
CA THR A 422 -4.21 21.66 16.30
C THR A 422 -3.27 21.75 15.09
N ASN A 423 -2.93 20.64 14.42
CA ASN A 423 -1.93 20.61 13.34
C ASN A 423 -2.49 20.47 11.92
N TYR A 424 -3.77 20.13 11.71
CA TYR A 424 -4.28 19.77 10.37
C TYR A 424 -4.01 20.81 9.27
N LYS A 425 -3.97 22.11 9.59
CA LYS A 425 -3.68 23.17 8.60
C LYS A 425 -2.26 23.07 8.05
N ARG A 426 -1.28 22.74 8.90
CA ARG A 426 0.09 22.43 8.45
C ARG A 426 0.11 21.21 7.54
N TRP A 427 -0.70 20.19 7.83
CA TRP A 427 -0.84 19.03 6.96
C TRP A 427 -1.46 19.41 5.61
N GLU A 428 -2.52 20.23 5.57
CA GLU A 428 -3.11 20.72 4.31
C GLU A 428 -2.09 21.50 3.47
N GLU A 429 -1.33 22.43 4.07
CA GLU A 429 -0.25 23.17 3.40
C GLU A 429 0.87 22.26 2.87
N GLU A 430 1.35 21.32 3.68
CA GLU A 430 2.36 20.34 3.27
C GLU A 430 1.84 19.43 2.15
N ILE A 431 0.57 19.01 2.20
CA ILE A 431 -0.10 18.19 1.19
C ILE A 431 -0.22 18.93 -0.15
N GLU A 432 -0.73 20.16 -0.14
CA GLU A 432 -0.87 20.98 -1.36
C GLU A 432 0.47 21.25 -2.01
N LYS A 433 1.51 21.50 -1.21
CA LYS A 433 2.87 21.77 -1.68
C LYS A 433 3.49 20.61 -2.46
N TRP A 434 3.25 19.35 -2.08
CA TRP A 434 3.78 18.19 -2.83
C TRP A 434 2.88 17.75 -4.00
N GLN A 435 1.56 18.00 -3.93
CA GLN A 435 0.64 17.74 -5.05
C GLN A 435 0.80 18.78 -6.18
N ALA A 436 1.03 20.05 -5.85
CA ALA A 436 1.00 21.19 -6.78
C ALA A 436 1.87 21.05 -8.06
N PRO A 437 3.09 20.46 -8.06
CA PRO A 437 3.89 20.34 -9.28
C PRO A 437 3.22 19.52 -10.38
N VAL A 438 2.53 18.42 -10.04
CA VAL A 438 1.79 17.58 -11.00
C VAL A 438 0.44 18.23 -11.35
N LEU A 439 -0.27 18.77 -10.35
CA LEU A 439 -1.56 19.42 -10.57
C LEU A 439 -1.46 20.61 -11.53
N ARG A 440 -0.37 21.38 -11.47
CA ARG A 440 -0.15 22.58 -12.29
C ARG A 440 0.53 22.31 -13.65
N ASP A 441 0.80 21.05 -13.99
CA ASP A 441 1.36 20.72 -15.30
C ASP A 441 0.25 20.62 -16.36
N ASP A 442 0.20 21.62 -17.25
CA ASP A 442 -0.78 21.72 -18.34
C ASP A 442 -0.59 20.67 -19.46
N ARG A 443 0.52 19.91 -19.42
CA ARG A 443 0.81 18.82 -20.37
C ARG A 443 0.09 17.52 -19.98
N LEU A 444 -0.21 17.35 -18.69
CA LEU A 444 -0.78 16.10 -18.15
C LEU A 444 -2.31 16.08 -18.30
N PRO A 445 -2.92 14.96 -18.74
CA PRO A 445 -4.38 14.81 -18.79
C PRO A 445 -5.04 15.01 -17.42
N GLU A 446 -6.23 15.62 -17.41
CA GLU A 446 -6.99 15.91 -16.17
C GLU A 446 -7.24 14.64 -15.34
N TRP A 447 -7.63 13.54 -15.99
CA TRP A 447 -7.87 12.25 -15.32
C TRP A 447 -6.59 11.69 -14.66
N TYR A 448 -5.44 11.85 -15.32
CA TYR A 448 -4.17 11.30 -14.84
C TYR A 448 -3.76 11.94 -13.53
N LYS A 449 -3.90 13.27 -13.44
CA LYS A 449 -3.55 14.06 -12.24
C LYS A 449 -4.23 13.52 -10.98
N PHE A 450 -5.55 13.35 -10.97
CA PHE A 450 -6.25 12.87 -9.78
C PHE A 450 -6.19 11.35 -9.59
N THR A 451 -6.09 10.53 -10.65
CA THR A 451 -5.94 9.07 -10.49
C THR A 451 -4.56 8.71 -9.94
N LEU A 452 -3.47 9.36 -10.38
CA LEU A 452 -2.12 9.17 -9.83
C LEU A 452 -2.08 9.32 -8.31
N PHE A 453 -2.70 10.37 -7.77
CA PHE A 453 -2.78 10.58 -6.33
C PHE A 453 -3.77 9.61 -5.67
N ASN A 454 -4.95 9.39 -6.24
CA ASN A 454 -5.98 8.55 -5.61
C ASN A 454 -5.61 7.06 -5.54
N GLU A 455 -4.78 6.52 -6.45
CA GLU A 455 -4.26 5.13 -6.35
C GLU A 455 -3.31 4.93 -5.14
N LEU A 456 -2.73 6.01 -4.57
CA LEU A 456 -1.93 5.92 -3.33
C LEU A 456 -2.73 5.49 -2.10
N TYR A 457 -4.08 5.46 -2.17
CA TYR A 457 -4.92 4.94 -1.10
C TYR A 457 -4.48 3.55 -0.61
N PHE A 458 -3.90 2.73 -1.50
CA PHE A 458 -3.38 1.41 -1.18
C PHE A 458 -2.30 1.43 -0.10
N LEU A 459 -1.47 2.48 0.00
CA LEU A 459 -0.46 2.56 1.06
C LEU A 459 -1.06 2.70 2.48
N VAL A 460 -2.35 3.01 2.58
CA VAL A 460 -3.13 3.06 3.84
C VAL A 460 -4.13 1.88 3.94
N ALA A 461 -4.84 1.55 2.85
CA ALA A 461 -5.89 0.52 2.81
C ALA A 461 -5.44 -0.87 2.27
N GLY A 462 -4.16 -1.05 1.96
CA GLY A 462 -3.56 -2.32 1.56
C GLY A 462 -3.13 -3.21 2.74
N GLY A 463 -3.85 -3.16 3.86
CA GLY A 463 -3.54 -3.91 5.09
C GLY A 463 -2.24 -3.48 5.80
N THR A 464 -1.71 -2.30 5.48
CA THR A 464 -0.37 -1.83 5.86
C THR A 464 -0.05 -1.96 7.36
N VAL A 465 1.14 -2.44 7.64
CA VAL A 465 1.75 -2.60 8.96
C VAL A 465 3.12 -1.93 8.94
N TRP A 466 3.33 -0.94 9.82
CA TRP A 466 4.61 -0.28 10.00
C TRP A 466 5.01 -0.42 11.47
N THR A 467 6.12 -1.11 11.75
CA THR A 467 6.66 -1.30 13.10
C THR A 467 7.67 -0.23 13.43
N ASP A 468 7.85 0.07 14.72
CA ASP A 468 8.86 1.03 15.14
C ASP A 468 10.29 0.46 15.12
N THR A 469 10.44 -0.82 15.49
CA THR A 469 11.72 -1.54 15.53
C THR A 469 11.57 -2.94 14.96
N ALA A 470 12.62 -3.49 14.37
CA ALA A 470 12.65 -4.90 13.91
C ALA A 470 12.63 -5.93 15.05
N LEU A 471 12.92 -5.53 16.29
CA LEU A 471 12.88 -6.39 17.47
C LEU A 471 11.44 -6.57 18.01
N PRO A 472 11.03 -7.78 18.42
CA PRO A 472 9.72 -8.00 19.03
C PRO A 472 9.53 -7.26 20.36
N ALA A 473 8.30 -6.82 20.61
CA ALA A 473 7.89 -6.19 21.87
C ALA A 473 8.11 -7.14 23.06
N ALA A 474 8.90 -6.71 24.04
CA ALA A 474 9.22 -7.51 25.22
C ALA A 474 7.95 -7.80 26.05
N ASN A 475 7.50 -9.06 26.04
CA ASN A 475 6.39 -9.51 26.86
C ASN A 475 6.81 -9.54 28.35
N ARG A 476 6.56 -8.44 29.08
CA ARG A 476 6.62 -8.40 30.55
C ARG A 476 5.46 -9.19 31.17
N GLY A 477 5.50 -10.52 31.00
CA GLY A 477 4.67 -11.48 31.71
C GLY A 477 5.59 -12.44 32.48
N SER A 478 5.31 -12.65 33.76
CA SER A 478 6.15 -13.47 34.63
C SER A 478 6.05 -14.96 34.29
N ASN A 479 7.17 -15.57 33.86
CA ASN A 479 7.47 -16.98 34.09
C ASN A 479 8.97 -17.24 33.82
N GLN A 480 9.75 -17.41 34.89
CA GLN A 480 11.12 -17.91 34.77
C GLN A 480 11.08 -19.43 34.56
N HIS A 481 11.32 -19.87 33.33
CA HIS A 481 11.80 -21.21 33.06
C HIS A 481 12.96 -21.14 32.05
N GLU A 482 14.16 -20.94 32.58
CA GLU A 482 15.38 -21.17 31.83
C GLU A 482 15.48 -22.65 31.47
N SER A 483 15.65 -22.97 30.19
CA SER A 483 15.89 -24.32 29.70
C SER A 483 17.21 -24.35 28.93
N THR A 484 18.31 -24.29 29.69
CA THR A 484 19.67 -24.05 29.23
C THR A 484 20.22 -25.24 28.43
N THR A 485 19.85 -25.33 27.16
CA THR A 485 20.23 -26.43 26.27
C THR A 485 21.62 -26.17 25.67
N VAL A 486 22.68 -26.54 26.40
CA VAL A 486 24.06 -26.38 25.95
C VAL A 486 24.39 -27.36 24.80
N VAL A 487 24.65 -26.83 23.61
CA VAL A 487 25.15 -27.62 22.47
C VAL A 487 26.62 -27.96 22.70
N LYS A 488 26.95 -29.25 22.84
CA LYS A 488 28.34 -29.72 22.91
C LYS A 488 28.95 -29.89 21.52
N ALA A 489 30.15 -29.34 21.31
CA ALA A 489 31.04 -29.75 20.25
C ALA A 489 31.67 -31.14 20.55
N PRO A 490 32.06 -31.93 19.54
CA PRO A 490 32.70 -33.23 19.74
C PRO A 490 34.22 -33.11 19.82
N GLU A 491 34.80 -33.47 20.97
CA GLU A 491 36.25 -33.72 21.11
C GLU A 491 36.53 -35.15 21.59
N ALA A 492 37.79 -35.58 21.44
CA ALA A 492 38.18 -36.99 21.44
C ALA A 492 38.23 -37.65 22.82
N LYS A 493 38.08 -38.99 22.83
CA LYS A 493 38.24 -39.81 24.04
C LYS A 493 39.71 -39.88 24.47
N VAL A 494 39.98 -39.53 25.73
CA VAL A 494 41.07 -40.09 26.55
C VAL A 494 40.45 -40.58 27.87
N ASP A 495 41.21 -41.33 28.68
CA ASP A 495 40.72 -42.52 29.37
C ASP A 495 40.66 -42.43 30.92
N GLN A 496 39.93 -43.37 31.52
CA GLN A 496 40.05 -43.90 32.91
C GLN A 496 39.68 -43.10 34.19
N LYS A 497 38.62 -43.61 34.86
CA LYS A 497 38.56 -44.18 36.25
C LYS A 497 38.32 -43.33 37.53
N GLN A 498 37.32 -43.83 38.28
CA GLN A 498 37.25 -44.13 39.74
C GLN A 498 36.97 -43.01 40.80
N GLY A 499 36.20 -43.42 41.83
CA GLY A 499 35.89 -42.66 43.08
C GLY A 499 34.45 -42.10 43.11
N VAL A 500 33.41 -42.62 43.81
CA VAL A 500 33.20 -43.06 45.22
C VAL A 500 33.10 -41.89 46.22
N THR A 501 32.11 -41.70 47.12
CA THR A 501 30.66 -42.10 47.32
C THR A 501 30.12 -41.16 48.46
N ILE A 502 28.85 -41.27 48.89
CA ILE A 502 28.26 -40.77 50.19
C ILE A 502 27.85 -39.27 50.22
N GLU A 503 26.73 -38.80 50.81
CA GLU A 503 25.34 -39.32 50.97
C GLU A 503 24.39 -38.22 51.55
N GLN A 504 23.09 -38.55 51.72
CA GLN A 504 22.11 -38.01 52.71
C GLN A 504 21.59 -36.54 52.68
N SER A 505 20.41 -36.38 52.06
CA SER A 505 19.14 -35.88 52.64
C SER A 505 19.03 -34.59 53.50
N THR A 506 18.41 -33.58 52.87
CA THR A 506 17.27 -32.72 53.31
C THR A 506 16.57 -32.94 54.67
N VAL A 507 16.04 -31.84 55.26
CA VAL A 507 14.64 -31.72 55.78
C VAL A 507 14.21 -30.23 55.89
N ASN A 508 12.88 -29.97 55.97
CA ASN A 508 12.22 -28.65 55.85
C ASN A 508 12.02 -27.90 57.20
N HIS A 509 11.59 -26.62 57.19
CA HIS A 509 10.19 -26.24 57.53
C HIS A 509 9.86 -24.72 57.61
N TYR A 510 8.67 -24.38 57.05
CA TYR A 510 7.58 -23.45 57.46
C TYR A 510 7.73 -22.00 58.02
N ASP A 511 6.87 -21.14 57.43
CA ASP A 511 5.87 -20.22 58.05
C ASP A 511 6.19 -18.87 58.75
N SER A 512 5.82 -17.78 58.04
CA SER A 512 4.62 -16.93 58.33
C SER A 512 4.73 -15.49 58.87
N THR A 513 3.86 -14.65 58.27
CA THR A 513 3.11 -13.48 58.79
C THR A 513 3.75 -12.16 59.27
N ALA A 514 3.35 -11.10 58.53
CA ALA A 514 2.77 -9.82 58.99
C ALA A 514 3.66 -8.73 59.65
N GLY A 515 3.36 -7.45 59.37
CA GLY A 515 3.98 -6.30 60.07
C GLY A 515 3.84 -4.92 59.40
N SER A 516 2.70 -4.27 59.60
CA SER A 516 2.30 -2.88 59.26
C SER A 516 3.31 -1.73 59.54
N SER A 517 2.98 -0.51 59.05
CA SER A 517 3.34 0.82 59.60
C SER A 517 4.71 1.45 59.23
N LEU A 518 4.88 2.79 59.04
CA LEU A 518 4.03 3.89 58.51
C LEU A 518 4.87 5.20 58.33
N LYS A 519 4.52 6.03 57.32
CA LYS A 519 4.64 7.52 57.27
C LYS A 519 6.00 8.28 57.23
N ASP A 520 5.91 9.44 56.54
CA ASP A 520 6.52 10.76 56.81
C ASP A 520 8.07 10.97 56.76
N LYS A 521 8.63 12.10 56.29
CA LYS A 521 8.10 13.24 55.47
C LYS A 521 9.23 14.21 55.04
N THR A 522 9.05 14.89 53.90
CA THR A 522 9.55 16.26 53.56
C THR A 522 11.06 16.57 53.62
N THR A 523 11.60 17.70 53.14
CA THR A 523 11.38 18.59 51.96
C THR A 523 12.44 19.71 52.03
N LEU A 524 13.14 20.05 50.94
CA LEU A 524 13.47 21.45 50.61
C LEU A 524 13.94 21.63 49.15
N MET A 525 13.69 22.81 48.58
CA MET A 525 14.21 23.27 47.29
C MET A 525 15.34 24.29 47.49
N ARG A 526 16.20 24.49 46.48
CA ARG A 526 16.35 25.83 45.84
C ARG A 526 17.12 25.82 44.51
N TYR A 527 16.89 26.91 43.77
CA TYR A 527 17.39 27.24 42.43
C TYR A 527 18.91 27.44 42.35
N GLY A 528 19.44 27.33 41.12
CA GLY A 528 20.75 27.84 40.68
C GLY A 528 20.86 27.74 39.15
N GLU A 529 21.31 28.80 38.48
CA GLU A 529 21.32 28.90 37.01
C GLU A 529 22.72 28.72 36.40
N ASN A 530 22.70 28.42 35.09
CA ASN A 530 23.64 28.86 34.04
C ASN A 530 25.02 28.22 33.80
N GLU A 531 25.26 28.16 32.48
CA GLU A 531 26.51 28.21 31.71
C GLU A 531 27.50 27.03 31.68
N SER A 532 28.19 27.00 30.54
CA SER A 532 28.95 25.87 30.01
C SER A 532 30.45 26.11 30.09
N MET A 533 31.23 25.07 30.42
CA MET A 533 32.63 24.98 29.98
C MET A 533 33.06 23.54 29.69
N ILE A 534 33.51 23.35 28.44
CA ILE A 534 34.47 22.32 28.01
C ILE A 534 35.84 22.81 28.52
N PRO A 535 36.70 21.99 29.19
CA PRO A 535 37.71 21.27 28.40
C PRO A 535 38.43 20.01 28.98
N GLN A 536 39.11 19.34 28.03
CA GLN A 536 40.37 18.58 28.12
C GLN A 536 40.34 17.05 27.93
N ARG A 537 41.13 16.62 26.94
CA ARG A 537 41.56 15.23 26.71
C ARG A 537 42.73 14.87 27.64
N ARG A 538 42.74 13.63 28.14
CA ARG A 538 43.98 12.84 28.32
C ARG A 538 43.82 11.53 27.57
N GLY A 539 44.89 11.02 26.98
CA GLY A 539 44.81 10.05 25.89
C GLY A 539 45.49 8.70 26.13
N ASN A 540 45.26 7.80 25.16
CA ASN A 540 45.92 6.54 24.88
C ASN A 540 45.91 5.44 25.96
N LYS A 541 45.22 4.34 25.62
CA LYS A 541 45.91 3.11 25.18
C LYS A 541 45.03 2.34 24.19
N TYR A 542 45.67 1.63 23.25
CA TYR A 542 45.00 0.77 22.28
C TYR A 542 44.83 -0.65 22.85
N SER A 543 43.62 -1.18 22.71
CA SER A 543 43.33 -2.62 22.67
C SER A 543 42.12 -2.80 21.77
N GLY A 544 42.27 -3.46 20.63
CA GLY A 544 41.22 -3.54 19.62
C GLY A 544 40.16 -4.60 19.95
N HIS A 545 38.89 -4.25 19.78
CA HIS A 545 37.81 -5.17 19.46
C HIS A 545 36.70 -4.44 18.69
N ASP A 546 35.99 -5.19 17.87
CA ASP A 546 34.68 -4.96 17.27
C ASP A 546 34.38 -3.58 16.67
N MET A 547 34.59 -3.48 15.35
CA MET A 547 33.90 -2.52 14.48
C MET A 547 32.41 -2.89 14.33
N LEU A 548 31.64 -2.76 15.41
CA LEU A 548 30.18 -2.72 15.30
C LEU A 548 29.77 -1.26 15.05
N GLY A 549 29.34 -0.96 13.83
CA GLY A 549 28.99 0.40 13.44
C GLY A 549 27.82 0.93 14.28
N THR A 550 28.02 2.07 14.92
CA THR A 550 26.91 2.86 15.48
C THR A 550 26.10 3.43 14.31
N HIS A 551 25.03 2.74 13.94
CA HIS A 551 24.01 3.32 13.06
C HIS A 551 23.46 4.59 13.72
N ASP A 552 23.25 5.63 12.93
CA ASP A 552 22.64 6.87 13.40
C ASP A 552 21.11 6.66 13.55
N ASP A 553 20.55 7.01 14.71
CA ASP A 553 19.14 6.79 15.06
C ASP A 553 18.15 7.56 14.12
N SER A 554 18.68 8.41 13.25
CA SER A 554 17.98 9.21 12.24
C SER A 554 17.58 8.43 10.97
N ASP A 555 18.19 7.26 10.71
CA ASP A 555 17.95 6.45 9.51
C ASP A 555 17.04 5.23 9.75
N ASP A 556 16.87 4.75 10.99
CA ASP A 556 15.96 3.62 11.26
C ASP A 556 14.48 4.03 11.15
N VAL A 557 13.88 3.67 10.00
CA VAL A 557 12.44 3.80 9.76
C VAL A 557 11.60 2.66 10.32
N GLY A 558 12.20 1.59 10.84
CA GLY A 558 11.49 0.39 11.30
C GLY A 558 10.99 -0.49 10.16
N GLY A 559 10.39 -1.64 10.51
CA GLY A 559 9.94 -2.63 9.53
C GLY A 559 8.62 -2.26 8.87
N PHE A 560 8.51 -2.42 7.55
CA PHE A 560 7.31 -2.10 6.79
C PHE A 560 6.78 -3.32 6.03
N LEU A 561 5.48 -3.56 6.14
CA LEU A 561 4.76 -4.60 5.39
C LEU A 561 3.46 -4.01 4.83
N TYR A 562 3.09 -4.43 3.62
CA TYR A 562 1.74 -4.28 3.06
C TYR A 562 1.31 -5.58 2.39
N LEU A 563 0.01 -5.80 2.25
CA LEU A 563 -0.50 -7.01 1.60
C LEU A 563 -0.29 -6.94 0.08
N GLU A 564 -0.37 -8.09 -0.57
CA GLU A 564 -0.55 -8.17 -2.02
C GLU A 564 -1.92 -7.60 -2.43
N GLY A 565 -2.97 -8.01 -1.72
CA GLY A 565 -4.30 -7.39 -1.72
C GLY A 565 -5.13 -7.89 -0.54
N VAL A 566 -6.33 -7.35 -0.33
CA VAL A 566 -7.15 -7.74 0.85
C VAL A 566 -7.71 -9.17 0.76
N GLU A 567 -7.78 -9.73 -0.45
CA GLU A 567 -8.13 -11.13 -0.70
C GLU A 567 -6.92 -12.08 -0.62
N TYR A 568 -5.71 -11.59 -0.92
CA TYR A 568 -4.48 -12.37 -1.06
C TYR A 568 -3.49 -11.96 0.05
N ILE A 569 -3.55 -12.69 1.17
CA ILE A 569 -3.00 -12.25 2.46
C ILE A 569 -1.52 -12.65 2.60
N MET A 570 -0.66 -12.03 1.79
CA MET A 570 0.78 -12.26 1.73
C MET A 570 1.52 -10.93 1.86
N TRP A 571 2.54 -10.86 2.72
CA TRP A 571 3.24 -9.61 3.01
C TRP A 571 4.35 -9.31 1.99
N CYS A 572 4.25 -8.16 1.34
CA CYS A 572 5.20 -7.64 0.36
C CYS A 572 5.50 -8.62 -0.79
N THR A 573 4.49 -9.25 -1.39
CA THR A 573 4.68 -10.14 -2.55
C THR A 573 5.53 -9.45 -3.62
N TYR A 574 6.69 -10.04 -3.91
CA TYR A 574 7.84 -9.29 -4.40
C TYR A 574 7.85 -9.14 -5.92
N ASP A 575 7.29 -10.11 -6.62
CA ASP A 575 7.02 -10.04 -8.05
C ASP A 575 5.89 -9.06 -8.40
N VAL A 576 5.05 -8.70 -7.42
CA VAL A 576 4.01 -7.64 -7.50
C VAL A 576 4.59 -6.28 -7.08
N HIS A 577 5.39 -6.26 -6.01
CA HIS A 577 6.15 -5.09 -5.53
C HIS A 577 7.00 -4.46 -6.63
N PHE A 578 7.58 -5.26 -7.54
CA PHE A 578 8.25 -4.83 -8.79
C PHE A 578 7.49 -3.77 -9.62
N TYR A 579 6.16 -3.80 -9.59
CA TYR A 579 5.33 -2.81 -10.28
C TYR A 579 5.04 -1.60 -9.37
N ALA A 580 4.78 -1.84 -8.08
CA ALA A 580 4.31 -0.85 -7.13
C ALA A 580 5.40 0.02 -6.48
N SER A 581 6.64 -0.48 -6.39
CA SER A 581 7.70 0.11 -5.58
C SER A 581 8.16 1.51 -6.02
N TYR A 582 7.86 1.92 -7.26
CA TYR A 582 8.05 3.30 -7.72
C TYR A 582 7.34 4.33 -6.82
N ALA A 583 6.15 4.01 -6.29
CA ALA A 583 5.43 4.90 -5.38
C ALA A 583 6.15 5.07 -4.02
N LEU A 584 6.73 4.00 -3.47
CA LEU A 584 7.49 4.05 -2.23
C LEU A 584 8.86 4.72 -2.44
N LEU A 585 9.56 4.42 -3.53
CA LEU A 585 10.84 5.04 -3.86
C LEU A 585 10.73 6.56 -4.05
N MET A 586 9.67 7.04 -4.72
CA MET A 586 9.47 8.48 -4.94
C MET A 586 9.07 9.22 -3.66
N LEU A 587 8.20 8.64 -2.83
CA LEU A 587 7.55 9.37 -1.73
C LEU A 587 8.15 9.07 -0.35
N PHE A 588 8.69 7.87 -0.15
CA PHE A 588 9.21 7.38 1.14
C PHE A 588 10.45 6.48 0.95
N PRO A 589 11.52 6.93 0.27
CA PRO A 589 12.65 6.09 -0.13
C PRO A 589 13.30 5.30 1.01
N LYS A 590 13.35 5.82 2.24
CA LYS A 590 13.88 5.04 3.39
C LYS A 590 13.08 3.76 3.67
N ILE A 591 11.75 3.77 3.43
CA ILE A 591 10.88 2.59 3.56
C ILE A 591 11.19 1.57 2.46
N GLU A 592 11.29 2.03 1.21
CA GLU A 592 11.67 1.17 0.06
C GLU A 592 13.00 0.47 0.32
N LEU A 593 14.04 1.24 0.68
CA LEU A 593 15.36 0.68 1.02
C LEU A 593 15.30 -0.26 2.24
N SER A 594 14.35 -0.11 3.16
CA SER A 594 14.15 -1.06 4.26
C SER A 594 13.53 -2.38 3.79
N ILE A 595 12.55 -2.33 2.87
CA ILE A 595 11.98 -3.53 2.24
C ILE A 595 13.08 -4.27 1.46
N GLN A 596 13.87 -3.55 0.66
CA GLN A 596 14.97 -4.16 -0.10
C GLN A 596 16.03 -4.79 0.82
N ARG A 597 16.33 -4.18 1.99
CA ARG A 597 17.21 -4.79 3.00
C ARG A 597 16.64 -6.09 3.58
N ASP A 598 15.34 -6.16 3.84
CA ASP A 598 14.71 -7.37 4.36
C ASP A 598 14.68 -8.50 3.32
N PHE A 599 14.42 -8.19 2.05
CA PHE A 599 14.58 -9.14 0.95
C PHE A 599 16.04 -9.55 0.74
N ALA A 600 16.99 -8.61 0.83
CA ALA A 600 18.43 -8.90 0.73
C ALA A 600 18.88 -9.91 1.81
N LYS A 601 18.49 -9.71 3.07
CA LYS A 601 18.71 -10.67 4.16
C LYS A 601 18.07 -12.02 3.83
N ALA A 602 16.83 -12.01 3.32
CA ALA A 602 16.10 -13.22 2.97
C ALA A 602 16.78 -14.07 1.87
N VAL A 603 17.44 -13.46 0.86
CA VAL A 603 18.17 -14.21 -0.19
C VAL A 603 19.19 -15.17 0.42
N LEU A 604 19.94 -14.69 1.40
CA LEU A 604 21.05 -15.41 2.04
C LEU A 604 20.58 -16.45 3.06
N CYS A 605 19.31 -16.41 3.47
CA CYS A 605 18.67 -17.34 4.38
C CYS A 605 18.12 -18.61 3.70
N GLU A 606 18.08 -19.70 4.46
CA GLU A 606 17.47 -20.98 4.10
C GLU A 606 16.48 -21.41 5.19
N ASP A 607 15.29 -21.87 4.80
CA ASP A 607 14.33 -22.52 5.70
C ASP A 607 14.04 -23.94 5.23
N ARG A 608 14.61 -24.91 5.94
CA ARG A 608 14.50 -26.34 5.66
C ARG A 608 13.17 -26.97 6.09
N ARG A 609 12.23 -26.21 6.69
CA ARG A 609 10.86 -26.67 6.93
C ARG A 609 10.25 -27.14 5.61
N LYS A 610 9.64 -28.32 5.61
CA LYS A 610 8.95 -28.85 4.44
C LYS A 610 7.64 -28.11 4.20
N MET A 611 7.39 -27.79 2.94
CA MET A 611 6.18 -27.13 2.47
C MET A 611 5.58 -27.94 1.33
N LYS A 612 4.25 -28.01 1.25
CA LYS A 612 3.52 -28.73 0.20
C LYS A 612 3.06 -27.73 -0.85
N PHE A 613 3.41 -27.97 -2.11
CA PHE A 613 2.95 -27.14 -3.23
C PHE A 613 1.65 -27.72 -3.79
N LEU A 614 0.65 -26.88 -4.03
CA LEU A 614 -0.73 -27.32 -4.26
C LEU A 614 -1.01 -27.67 -5.73
N ALA A 615 -0.32 -27.09 -6.71
CA ALA A 615 -0.50 -27.36 -8.13
C ALA A 615 0.16 -28.70 -8.54
N GLU A 616 1.38 -28.96 -8.10
CA GLU A 616 2.10 -30.21 -8.33
C GLU A 616 1.61 -31.29 -7.36
N GLY A 617 1.51 -30.94 -6.07
CA GLY A 617 1.15 -31.84 -4.97
C GLY A 617 2.33 -32.53 -4.29
N ASN A 618 3.57 -32.13 -4.62
CA ASN A 618 4.81 -32.57 -4.00
C ASN A 618 5.16 -31.72 -2.76
N CYS A 619 6.34 -31.96 -2.14
CA CYS A 619 6.81 -31.20 -0.97
C CYS A 619 8.27 -30.74 -1.08
N GLY A 620 8.48 -29.43 -1.26
CA GLY A 620 9.79 -28.79 -1.34
C GLY A 620 10.36 -28.29 -0.01
N ILE A 621 11.44 -27.54 -0.11
CA ILE A 621 12.04 -26.73 0.96
C ILE A 621 11.31 -25.38 0.96
N ARG A 622 10.87 -24.85 2.12
CA ARG A 622 10.11 -23.59 2.17
C ARG A 622 10.87 -22.42 1.53
N LYS A 623 12.12 -22.22 1.92
CA LYS A 623 12.98 -21.15 1.38
C LYS A 623 14.37 -21.69 1.08
N VAL A 624 14.73 -21.70 -0.20
CA VAL A 624 16.06 -22.10 -0.66
C VAL A 624 17.00 -20.89 -0.65
N ARG A 625 18.26 -21.07 -0.26
CA ARG A 625 19.29 -20.02 -0.29
C ARG A 625 19.61 -19.63 -1.74
N GLY A 626 19.76 -18.33 -2.01
CA GLY A 626 20.00 -17.79 -3.36
C GLY A 626 18.73 -17.47 -4.14
N ALA A 627 17.62 -18.19 -3.88
CA ALA A 627 16.30 -17.75 -4.33
C ALA A 627 15.83 -16.53 -3.52
N ILE A 628 15.17 -15.57 -4.17
CA ILE A 628 14.35 -14.56 -3.49
C ILE A 628 13.07 -15.25 -2.98
N PRO A 629 12.55 -14.93 -1.79
CA PRO A 629 11.20 -15.38 -1.42
C PRO A 629 10.15 -14.66 -2.28
N HIS A 630 9.04 -15.32 -2.56
CA HIS A 630 7.85 -14.69 -3.16
C HIS A 630 7.28 -13.62 -2.22
N ASP A 631 7.16 -13.94 -0.93
CA ASP A 631 6.59 -13.06 0.08
C ASP A 631 7.33 -13.17 1.42
N LEU A 632 7.22 -12.14 2.26
CA LEU A 632 7.81 -12.11 3.61
C LEU A 632 7.02 -12.94 4.64
N GLY A 633 5.94 -13.61 4.22
CA GLY A 633 5.11 -14.51 5.03
C GLY A 633 3.66 -14.03 5.18
N THR A 634 2.94 -14.66 6.11
CA THR A 634 1.60 -14.22 6.58
C THR A 634 1.51 -14.18 8.10
N HIS A 635 1.84 -15.30 8.78
CA HIS A 635 1.55 -15.51 10.20
C HIS A 635 2.73 -15.26 11.16
N ASP A 636 3.94 -15.15 10.61
CA ASP A 636 5.18 -14.78 11.31
C ASP A 636 6.14 -14.10 10.30
N PRO A 637 5.83 -12.86 9.86
CA PRO A 637 6.58 -12.21 8.80
C PRO A 637 8.07 -12.05 9.14
N TRP A 638 8.89 -11.91 8.10
CA TRP A 638 10.36 -11.93 8.13
C TRP A 638 10.99 -13.29 8.55
N HIS A 639 10.23 -14.22 9.11
CA HIS A 639 10.74 -15.48 9.71
C HIS A 639 10.06 -16.74 9.16
N GLU A 640 8.86 -16.62 8.60
CA GLU A 640 8.17 -17.65 7.84
C GLU A 640 7.74 -17.08 6.47
N MET A 641 8.76 -16.64 5.74
CA MET A 641 8.71 -16.26 4.33
C MET A 641 8.19 -17.42 3.46
N ASN A 642 7.72 -17.10 2.25
CA ASN A 642 6.96 -18.01 1.40
C ASN A 642 5.76 -18.57 2.17
N ALA A 643 4.71 -17.76 2.29
CA ALA A 643 3.38 -18.20 2.63
C ALA A 643 2.63 -18.71 1.38
N TYR A 644 2.88 -18.12 0.21
CA TYR A 644 2.41 -18.65 -1.06
C TYR A 644 2.84 -20.10 -1.26
N ASN A 645 1.89 -20.97 -1.61
CA ASN A 645 2.10 -22.40 -1.70
C ASN A 645 1.44 -23.08 -2.90
N ILE A 646 0.98 -22.32 -3.92
CA ILE A 646 0.40 -22.94 -5.11
C ILE A 646 1.49 -23.64 -5.93
N HIS A 647 2.63 -22.96 -6.16
CA HIS A 647 3.81 -23.46 -6.88
C HIS A 647 5.11 -23.37 -6.03
N ASP A 648 6.19 -24.03 -6.47
CA ASP A 648 7.53 -23.89 -5.87
C ASP A 648 8.22 -22.59 -6.35
N THR A 649 8.06 -21.52 -5.58
CA THR A 649 8.63 -20.20 -5.92
C THR A 649 10.16 -20.16 -5.89
N SER A 650 10.85 -21.17 -5.35
CA SER A 650 12.30 -21.32 -5.50
C SER A 650 12.73 -21.76 -6.91
N THR A 651 11.77 -22.12 -7.76
CA THR A 651 11.98 -22.42 -9.18
C THR A 651 11.54 -21.30 -10.11
N TRP A 652 11.01 -20.19 -9.59
CA TRP A 652 10.50 -19.09 -10.42
C TRP A 652 11.62 -18.30 -11.11
N LYS A 653 11.36 -17.85 -12.34
CA LYS A 653 12.35 -17.26 -13.25
C LYS A 653 12.40 -15.74 -13.22
N ASP A 654 11.39 -15.07 -12.64
CA ASP A 654 11.30 -13.60 -12.59
C ASP A 654 11.75 -13.00 -11.24
N LEU A 655 11.44 -13.62 -10.10
CA LEU A 655 11.74 -13.12 -8.75
C LEU A 655 13.22 -12.68 -8.56
N ASN A 656 14.17 -13.53 -8.94
CA ASN A 656 15.61 -13.25 -8.85
C ASN A 656 16.04 -12.06 -9.72
N PRO A 657 15.75 -12.03 -11.04
CA PRO A 657 15.95 -10.82 -11.86
C PRO A 657 15.27 -9.56 -11.30
N LYS A 658 14.01 -9.65 -10.86
CA LYS A 658 13.25 -8.52 -10.29
C LYS A 658 13.90 -7.93 -9.03
N PHE A 659 14.59 -8.74 -8.23
CA PHE A 659 15.34 -8.25 -7.06
C PHE A 659 16.56 -7.43 -7.48
N VAL A 660 17.37 -7.96 -8.39
CA VAL A 660 18.54 -7.25 -8.92
C VAL A 660 18.15 -5.92 -9.57
N LEU A 661 17.02 -5.89 -10.27
CA LEU A 661 16.50 -4.71 -10.95
C LEU A 661 15.98 -3.62 -9.99
N GLN A 662 15.20 -3.99 -8.97
CA GLN A 662 14.73 -3.02 -7.97
C GLN A 662 15.90 -2.48 -7.14
N VAL A 663 16.76 -3.37 -6.63
CA VAL A 663 17.95 -2.97 -5.87
C VAL A 663 18.84 -2.02 -6.68
N TYR A 664 19.06 -2.28 -7.97
CA TYR A 664 19.85 -1.36 -8.81
C TYR A 664 19.13 -0.03 -9.07
N ARG A 665 17.82 -0.04 -9.38
CA ARG A 665 17.01 1.18 -9.57
C ARG A 665 17.12 2.07 -8.33
N ASP A 666 16.96 1.50 -7.15
CA ASP A 666 16.92 2.23 -5.88
C ASP A 666 18.30 2.77 -5.51
N PHE A 667 19.34 1.96 -5.70
CA PHE A 667 20.74 2.36 -5.57
C PHE A 667 21.10 3.53 -6.52
N ALA A 668 20.76 3.43 -7.79
CA ALA A 668 21.04 4.46 -8.80
C ALA A 668 20.22 5.75 -8.58
N ALA A 669 18.98 5.64 -8.10
CA ALA A 669 18.12 6.77 -7.82
C ALA A 669 18.51 7.55 -6.55
N THR A 670 18.98 6.85 -5.52
CA THR A 670 19.33 7.45 -4.21
C THR A 670 20.81 7.83 -4.10
N GLY A 671 21.70 7.14 -4.84
CA GLY A 671 23.15 7.28 -4.69
C GLY A 671 23.70 6.66 -3.40
N ASP A 672 22.90 5.87 -2.66
CA ASP A 672 23.30 5.32 -1.36
C ASP A 672 24.31 4.16 -1.52
N LEU A 673 25.59 4.51 -1.49
CA LEU A 673 26.71 3.56 -1.45
C LEU A 673 26.69 2.63 -0.22
N SER A 674 26.05 3.02 0.89
CA SER A 674 25.96 2.20 2.10
C SER A 674 24.91 1.09 1.93
N PHE A 675 23.72 1.43 1.44
CA PHE A 675 22.72 0.46 1.00
C PHE A 675 23.28 -0.46 -0.08
N GLY A 676 23.92 0.10 -1.11
CA GLY A 676 24.52 -0.67 -2.20
C GLY A 676 25.51 -1.72 -1.70
N ALA A 677 26.40 -1.35 -0.77
CA ALA A 677 27.35 -2.27 -0.16
C ALA A 677 26.70 -3.33 0.76
N GLU A 678 25.64 -2.97 1.49
CA GLU A 678 24.90 -3.89 2.37
C GLU A 678 24.22 -5.02 1.58
N VAL A 679 23.57 -4.69 0.46
CA VAL A 679 22.78 -5.65 -0.33
C VAL A 679 23.58 -6.37 -1.42
N TRP A 680 24.80 -5.90 -1.75
CA TRP A 680 25.64 -6.47 -2.81
C TRP A 680 25.87 -8.00 -2.73
N PRO A 681 26.15 -8.61 -1.55
CA PRO A 681 26.31 -10.06 -1.43
C PRO A 681 25.05 -10.83 -1.84
N SER A 682 23.87 -10.25 -1.62
CA SER A 682 22.57 -10.82 -1.98
C SER A 682 22.28 -10.67 -3.48
N VAL A 683 22.69 -9.56 -4.10
CA VAL A 683 22.65 -9.39 -5.56
C VAL A 683 23.56 -10.41 -6.25
N CYS A 684 24.76 -10.62 -5.72
CA CYS A 684 25.67 -11.66 -6.19
C CYS A 684 25.04 -13.05 -6.11
N ALA A 685 24.51 -13.42 -4.94
CA ALA A 685 23.86 -14.71 -4.72
C ALA A 685 22.60 -14.89 -5.59
N ALA A 686 21.84 -13.83 -5.86
CA ALA A 686 20.64 -13.89 -6.70
C ALA A 686 20.98 -14.13 -8.18
N ILE A 687 22.04 -13.51 -8.71
CA ILE A 687 22.54 -13.77 -10.07
C ILE A 687 23.13 -15.18 -10.17
N GLU A 688 24.01 -15.58 -9.24
CA GLU A 688 24.66 -16.90 -9.27
C GLU A 688 23.66 -18.07 -9.08
N TYR A 689 22.52 -17.82 -8.42
CA TYR A 689 21.44 -18.80 -8.32
C TYR A 689 20.74 -19.07 -9.66
N MET A 690 20.67 -18.08 -10.56
CA MET A 690 19.95 -18.21 -11.84
C MET A 690 20.68 -19.08 -12.87
N ASP A 691 21.98 -19.26 -12.72
CA ASP A 691 22.82 -20.11 -13.58
C ASP A 691 22.34 -21.57 -13.66
N ARG A 692 21.48 -22.01 -12.73
CA ARG A 692 20.85 -23.34 -12.73
C ARG A 692 19.67 -23.49 -13.70
N PHE A 693 19.20 -22.39 -14.29
CA PHE A 693 18.06 -22.34 -15.22
C PHE A 693 18.49 -22.08 -16.67
N ASP A 694 19.78 -21.84 -16.91
CA ASP A 694 20.44 -22.06 -18.20
C ASP A 694 20.75 -23.56 -18.32
N ARG A 695 20.21 -24.24 -19.34
CA ARG A 695 20.38 -25.70 -19.51
C ARG A 695 21.13 -26.09 -20.78
N ASP A 696 21.09 -25.26 -21.82
CA ASP A 696 21.87 -25.49 -23.05
C ASP A 696 23.26 -24.82 -23.03
N ASN A 697 23.55 -24.02 -21.99
CA ASN A 697 24.78 -23.26 -21.71
C ASN A 697 24.98 -22.05 -22.64
N ASP A 698 23.89 -21.47 -23.17
CA ASP A 698 23.94 -20.29 -24.04
C ASP A 698 23.87 -18.93 -23.30
N CYS A 699 23.86 -18.96 -21.95
CA CYS A 699 23.75 -17.85 -21.00
C CYS A 699 22.34 -17.27 -20.80
N LEU A 700 21.30 -17.78 -21.48
CA LEU A 700 19.90 -17.42 -21.25
C LEU A 700 19.22 -18.45 -20.34
N ILE A 701 18.01 -18.13 -19.83
CA ILE A 701 17.27 -18.99 -18.90
C ILE A 701 16.00 -19.55 -19.55
N GLU A 702 15.69 -20.82 -19.27
CA GLU A 702 14.46 -21.49 -19.73
C GLU A 702 13.38 -21.57 -18.64
N ASN A 703 12.15 -21.19 -18.99
CA ASN A 703 10.92 -21.54 -18.28
C ASN A 703 10.52 -23.02 -18.51
N ASP A 704 9.85 -23.60 -17.51
CA ASP A 704 9.78 -25.07 -17.33
C ASP A 704 8.59 -25.80 -17.98
N GLY A 705 7.71 -25.11 -18.71
CA GLY A 705 6.45 -25.71 -19.19
C GLY A 705 5.37 -25.83 -18.11
N PHE A 706 5.52 -25.08 -17.02
CA PHE A 706 4.48 -24.79 -16.03
C PHE A 706 4.56 -23.31 -15.62
N PRO A 707 3.60 -22.75 -14.85
CA PRO A 707 3.68 -21.37 -14.38
C PRO A 707 4.79 -21.17 -13.32
N ASP A 708 5.89 -20.55 -13.74
CA ASP A 708 7.11 -20.35 -12.94
C ASP A 708 7.52 -18.87 -12.87
N GLN A 709 6.53 -17.97 -12.77
CA GLN A 709 6.67 -16.50 -12.68
C GLN A 709 5.30 -15.87 -12.31
N THR A 710 5.24 -14.54 -12.08
CA THR A 710 4.05 -13.79 -11.60
C THR A 710 2.70 -14.13 -12.26
N TYR A 711 2.67 -14.49 -13.56
CA TYR A 711 1.49 -15.03 -14.24
C TYR A 711 1.32 -16.52 -13.86
N ASP A 712 0.97 -16.77 -12.60
CA ASP A 712 0.99 -18.09 -11.95
C ASP A 712 -0.03 -19.13 -12.45
N THR A 713 -0.80 -18.81 -13.49
CA THR A 713 -1.63 -19.78 -14.23
C THR A 713 -1.31 -19.83 -15.73
N TRP A 714 -0.45 -18.93 -16.24
CA TRP A 714 -0.06 -18.89 -17.66
C TRP A 714 1.23 -19.68 -17.88
N THR A 715 1.13 -20.79 -18.61
CA THR A 715 2.27 -21.67 -18.90
C THR A 715 3.24 -21.03 -19.90
N VAL A 716 4.54 -21.18 -19.63
CA VAL A 716 5.65 -20.67 -20.45
C VAL A 716 6.61 -21.83 -20.76
N HIS A 717 7.11 -21.95 -22.00
CA HIS A 717 8.02 -23.03 -22.43
C HIS A 717 9.35 -22.52 -23.00
N GLY A 718 10.47 -22.90 -22.39
CA GLY A 718 11.79 -22.49 -22.86
C GLY A 718 12.03 -21.01 -22.62
N VAL A 719 12.74 -20.34 -23.53
CA VAL A 719 13.06 -18.92 -23.40
C VAL A 719 11.78 -18.09 -23.60
N SER A 720 11.54 -17.10 -22.74
CA SER A 720 10.37 -16.21 -22.83
C SER A 720 10.74 -14.74 -22.91
N ALA A 721 9.89 -13.93 -23.56
CA ALA A 721 10.15 -12.50 -23.70
C ALA A 721 10.24 -11.81 -22.33
N TYR A 722 9.32 -12.18 -21.43
CA TYR A 722 9.23 -11.66 -20.06
C TYR A 722 10.44 -12.07 -19.20
N CYS A 723 10.65 -13.36 -18.92
CA CYS A 723 11.73 -13.78 -18.01
C CYS A 723 13.12 -13.59 -18.62
N GLY A 724 13.27 -13.84 -19.94
CA GLY A 724 14.51 -13.58 -20.65
C GLY A 724 14.85 -12.09 -20.70
N GLY A 725 13.87 -11.21 -20.95
CA GLY A 725 14.08 -9.76 -20.96
C GLY A 725 14.47 -9.23 -19.57
N LEU A 726 13.82 -9.72 -18.51
CA LEU A 726 14.18 -9.43 -17.12
C LEU A 726 15.60 -9.93 -16.79
N TRP A 727 16.01 -11.11 -17.25
CA TRP A 727 17.37 -11.64 -17.04
C TRP A 727 18.45 -10.81 -17.74
N LEU A 728 18.23 -10.40 -19.00
CA LEU A 728 19.14 -9.48 -19.70
C LEU A 728 19.29 -8.15 -18.93
N ALA A 729 18.17 -7.59 -18.46
CA ALA A 729 18.20 -6.37 -17.66
C ALA A 729 18.97 -6.57 -16.34
N ALA A 730 18.73 -7.68 -15.63
CA ALA A 730 19.39 -8.00 -14.36
C ALA A 730 20.90 -8.20 -14.51
N LEU A 731 21.36 -8.88 -15.58
CA LEU A 731 22.78 -9.01 -15.89
C LEU A 731 23.45 -7.65 -16.14
N GLN A 732 22.76 -6.74 -16.84
CA GLN A 732 23.28 -5.40 -17.12
C GLN A 732 23.33 -4.52 -15.85
N ALA A 733 22.25 -4.55 -15.05
CA ALA A 733 22.13 -3.86 -13.78
C ALA A 733 23.21 -4.33 -12.77
N ALA A 734 23.39 -5.65 -12.61
CA ALA A 734 24.42 -6.20 -11.75
C ALA A 734 25.83 -5.84 -12.24
N ALA A 735 26.08 -5.78 -13.55
CA ALA A 735 27.38 -5.33 -14.08
C ALA A 735 27.65 -3.84 -13.79
N ALA A 736 26.63 -2.99 -13.89
CA ALA A 736 26.73 -1.56 -13.55
C ALA A 736 26.93 -1.33 -12.04
N MET A 737 26.21 -2.07 -11.19
CA MET A 737 26.36 -2.02 -9.73
C MET A 737 27.75 -2.51 -9.29
N ALA A 738 28.19 -3.65 -9.82
CA ALA A 738 29.51 -4.22 -9.56
C ALA A 738 30.65 -3.22 -9.88
N LEU A 739 30.57 -2.52 -11.01
CA LEU A 739 31.58 -1.54 -11.39
C LEU A 739 31.63 -0.34 -10.43
N GLN A 740 30.47 0.13 -9.95
CA GLN A 740 30.37 1.24 -8.99
C GLN A 740 30.86 0.86 -7.60
N LEU A 741 30.60 -0.37 -7.15
CA LEU A 741 31.08 -0.92 -5.88
C LEU A 741 32.52 -1.48 -5.95
N GLY A 742 33.13 -1.50 -7.13
CA GLY A 742 34.54 -1.86 -7.35
C GLY A 742 34.79 -3.33 -7.72
N ASP A 743 33.78 -4.19 -7.75
CA ASP A 743 33.89 -5.60 -8.14
C ASP A 743 33.97 -5.76 -9.67
N ARG A 744 35.14 -5.47 -10.22
CA ARG A 744 35.42 -5.58 -11.65
C ARG A 744 35.35 -7.01 -12.18
N ALA A 745 35.54 -8.02 -11.33
CA ALA A 745 35.49 -9.42 -11.73
C ALA A 745 34.05 -9.88 -11.96
N PHE A 746 33.14 -9.52 -11.05
CA PHE A 746 31.71 -9.76 -11.20
C PHE A 746 31.13 -8.95 -12.38
N ALA A 747 31.58 -7.70 -12.57
CA ALA A 747 31.14 -6.83 -13.66
C ALA A 747 31.37 -7.43 -15.06
N GLU A 748 32.63 -7.80 -15.37
CA GLU A 748 32.96 -8.38 -16.68
C GLU A 748 32.33 -9.78 -16.87
N ARG A 749 32.10 -10.55 -15.79
CA ARG A 749 31.40 -11.84 -15.85
C ARG A 749 29.93 -11.69 -16.26
N CYS A 750 29.19 -10.73 -15.67
CA CYS A 750 27.79 -10.50 -16.01
C CYS A 750 27.62 -9.88 -17.41
N LYS A 751 28.51 -8.96 -17.77
CA LYS A 751 28.62 -8.42 -19.14
C LYS A 751 28.87 -9.52 -20.18
N GLY A 752 29.77 -10.47 -19.90
CA GLY A 752 30.05 -11.60 -20.79
C GLY A 752 28.81 -12.45 -21.05
N LYS A 753 28.07 -12.81 -19.98
CA LYS A 753 26.78 -13.50 -20.09
C LYS A 753 25.75 -12.70 -20.89
N PHE A 754 25.60 -11.40 -20.62
CA PHE A 754 24.64 -10.53 -21.30
C PHE A 754 24.82 -10.55 -22.83
N VAL A 755 26.07 -10.46 -23.31
CA VAL A 755 26.34 -10.38 -24.76
C VAL A 755 25.90 -11.66 -25.48
N ASN A 756 26.19 -12.82 -24.90
CA ASN A 756 25.75 -14.11 -25.42
C ASN A 756 24.21 -14.23 -25.34
N ALA A 757 23.67 -14.06 -24.14
CA ALA A 757 22.24 -14.21 -23.84
C ALA A 757 21.36 -13.27 -24.69
N LYS A 758 21.80 -12.04 -24.96
CA LYS A 758 21.07 -11.11 -25.84
C LYS A 758 21.02 -11.63 -27.28
N SER A 759 22.14 -12.11 -27.81
CA SER A 759 22.19 -12.67 -29.16
C SER A 759 21.29 -13.91 -29.30
N VAL A 760 21.20 -14.72 -28.25
CA VAL A 760 20.28 -15.84 -28.15
C VAL A 760 18.83 -15.36 -28.10
N PHE A 761 18.50 -14.44 -27.19
CA PHE A 761 17.14 -13.94 -26.97
C PHE A 761 16.53 -13.37 -28.25
N GLU A 762 17.28 -12.53 -28.96
CA GLU A 762 16.82 -11.98 -30.24
C GLU A 762 16.64 -13.10 -31.29
N ALA A 763 17.55 -14.09 -31.35
CA ALA A 763 17.45 -15.20 -32.31
C ALA A 763 16.32 -16.21 -31.98
N LYS A 764 16.04 -16.49 -30.70
CA LYS A 764 14.97 -17.40 -30.25
C LYS A 764 13.57 -16.72 -30.33
N LEU A 765 13.45 -15.39 -30.19
CA LEU A 765 12.14 -14.72 -30.00
C LEU A 765 11.75 -13.60 -30.99
N TRP A 766 12.70 -12.87 -31.61
CA TRP A 766 12.33 -11.72 -32.47
C TRP A 766 11.70 -12.20 -33.79
N ASN A 767 10.41 -11.89 -34.00
CA ASN A 767 9.67 -12.36 -35.17
C ASN A 767 9.65 -11.38 -36.37
N GLY A 768 10.40 -10.28 -36.29
CA GLY A 768 10.40 -9.22 -37.29
C GLY A 768 9.44 -8.05 -37.01
N SER A 769 8.58 -8.14 -35.99
CA SER A 769 7.72 -7.02 -35.56
C SER A 769 7.51 -6.92 -34.05
N TYR A 770 7.65 -8.01 -33.30
CA TYR A 770 7.60 -8.01 -31.83
C TYR A 770 8.35 -9.26 -31.30
N PHE A 771 8.43 -9.44 -29.98
CA PHE A 771 8.99 -10.65 -29.38
C PHE A 771 7.89 -11.68 -29.13
N ASN A 772 8.10 -12.91 -29.60
CA ASN A 772 7.21 -14.04 -29.27
C ASN A 772 7.14 -14.24 -27.75
N TYR A 773 5.95 -14.57 -27.23
CA TYR A 773 5.72 -14.87 -25.80
C TYR A 773 6.72 -15.88 -25.25
N ASP A 774 6.88 -17.02 -25.94
CA ASP A 774 7.92 -18.01 -25.64
C ASP A 774 8.50 -18.66 -26.90
N SER A 775 9.64 -19.34 -26.74
CA SER A 775 10.33 -20.10 -27.79
C SER A 775 9.73 -21.50 -28.01
N GLY A 776 8.52 -21.75 -27.50
CA GLY A 776 7.82 -23.01 -27.60
C GLY A 776 7.13 -23.23 -28.95
N SER A 777 6.30 -24.27 -28.98
CA SER A 777 5.49 -24.65 -30.15
C SER A 777 3.99 -24.74 -29.83
N SER A 778 3.52 -24.06 -28.77
CA SER A 778 2.11 -24.04 -28.39
C SER A 778 1.33 -23.01 -29.20
N SER A 779 0.00 -22.99 -29.07
CA SER A 779 -0.85 -21.98 -29.70
C SER A 779 -0.60 -20.56 -29.17
N ASN A 780 -0.11 -20.42 -27.93
CA ASN A 780 0.20 -19.13 -27.31
C ASN A 780 1.67 -18.69 -27.45
N SER A 781 2.60 -19.53 -27.92
CA SER A 781 4.01 -19.14 -28.12
C SER A 781 4.18 -17.87 -28.96
N LYS A 782 3.26 -17.61 -29.91
CA LYS A 782 3.26 -16.41 -30.78
C LYS A 782 2.33 -15.29 -30.30
N SER A 783 1.71 -15.41 -29.13
CA SER A 783 0.87 -14.34 -28.58
C SER A 783 1.69 -13.09 -28.29
N ILE A 784 1.06 -11.94 -28.49
CA ILE A 784 1.58 -10.62 -28.13
C ILE A 784 1.28 -10.44 -26.64
N GLN A 785 2.30 -10.50 -25.81
CA GLN A 785 2.19 -10.23 -24.38
C GLN A 785 2.36 -8.74 -24.12
N THR A 786 1.48 -8.13 -23.33
CA THR A 786 1.59 -6.70 -22.95
C THR A 786 2.91 -6.42 -22.23
N ASP A 787 3.33 -7.32 -21.35
CA ASP A 787 4.53 -7.16 -20.52
C ASP A 787 5.82 -7.74 -21.17
N GLN A 788 5.86 -7.94 -22.49
CA GLN A 788 7.03 -8.55 -23.17
C GLN A 788 8.33 -7.74 -23.08
N LEU A 789 8.29 -6.54 -22.50
CA LEU A 789 9.38 -5.56 -22.42
C LEU A 789 9.72 -5.08 -20.99
N SER A 790 9.29 -5.75 -19.91
CA SER A 790 9.54 -5.28 -18.53
C SER A 790 11.03 -5.08 -18.19
N GLY A 791 11.94 -5.83 -18.82
CA GLY A 791 13.38 -5.60 -18.70
C GLY A 791 13.87 -4.33 -19.42
N GLN A 792 13.24 -3.96 -20.55
CA GLN A 792 13.48 -2.71 -21.25
C GLN A 792 12.88 -1.53 -20.47
N TRP A 793 11.73 -1.71 -19.83
CA TRP A 793 11.16 -0.74 -18.89
C TRP A 793 12.15 -0.41 -17.77
N TYR A 794 12.65 -1.42 -17.08
CA TYR A 794 13.53 -1.23 -15.92
C TYR A 794 14.94 -0.76 -16.26
N THR A 795 15.49 -1.09 -17.44
CA THR A 795 16.77 -0.51 -17.88
C THR A 795 16.62 0.99 -18.14
N ALA A 796 15.64 1.38 -18.96
CA ALA A 796 15.37 2.79 -19.26
C ALA A 796 14.98 3.61 -18.01
N SER A 797 14.21 3.03 -17.08
CA SER A 797 13.82 3.71 -15.83
C SER A 797 14.97 3.86 -14.83
N SER A 798 16.05 3.08 -14.96
CA SER A 798 17.20 3.07 -14.04
C SER A 798 18.48 3.71 -14.61
N GLY A 799 18.39 4.38 -15.78
CA GLY A 799 19.54 5.02 -16.43
C GLY A 799 20.51 4.05 -17.13
N LEU A 800 20.11 2.80 -17.33
CA LEU A 800 20.90 1.81 -18.08
C LEU A 800 20.68 1.95 -19.58
N PRO A 801 21.67 1.62 -20.43
CA PRO A 801 21.48 1.42 -21.86
C PRO A 801 20.29 0.50 -22.21
N ASN A 802 19.56 0.87 -23.27
CA ASN A 802 18.48 0.06 -23.83
C ASN A 802 18.91 -1.39 -24.08
N LEU A 803 18.04 -2.35 -23.76
CA LEU A 803 18.26 -3.77 -24.05
C LEU A 803 18.33 -4.02 -25.56
N PHE A 804 17.47 -3.37 -26.34
CA PHE A 804 17.29 -3.59 -27.76
C PHE A 804 17.53 -2.29 -28.55
N ASP A 805 17.61 -2.37 -29.87
CA ASP A 805 17.57 -1.18 -30.71
C ASP A 805 16.17 -0.53 -30.71
N ASP A 806 16.13 0.77 -30.98
CA ASP A 806 14.93 1.58 -30.87
C ASP A 806 13.79 1.09 -31.79
N PHE A 807 14.12 0.50 -32.95
CA PHE A 807 13.13 -0.11 -33.85
C PHE A 807 12.47 -1.35 -33.24
N LYS A 808 13.23 -2.26 -32.60
CA LYS A 808 12.62 -3.39 -31.88
C LYS A 808 11.74 -2.92 -30.72
N ILE A 809 12.11 -1.85 -30.02
CA ILE A 809 11.35 -1.26 -28.92
C ILE A 809 10.04 -0.66 -29.46
N GLU A 810 10.12 0.30 -30.37
CA GLU A 810 8.96 1.01 -30.94
C GLU A 810 7.99 0.04 -31.64
N SER A 811 8.50 -0.90 -32.45
CA SER A 811 7.65 -1.87 -33.16
C SER A 811 6.92 -2.82 -32.20
N SER A 812 7.55 -3.21 -31.08
CA SER A 812 6.92 -4.07 -30.07
C SER A 812 5.87 -3.30 -29.26
N LEU A 813 6.18 -2.10 -28.81
CA LEU A 813 5.25 -1.23 -28.08
C LEU A 813 4.05 -0.84 -28.95
N ARG A 814 4.27 -0.46 -30.22
CA ARG A 814 3.19 -0.18 -31.15
C ARG A 814 2.37 -1.43 -31.47
N LYS A 815 2.98 -2.63 -31.50
CA LYS A 815 2.22 -3.89 -31.60
C LYS A 815 1.29 -4.11 -30.40
N ILE A 816 1.77 -3.88 -29.17
CA ILE A 816 0.97 -3.97 -27.94
C ILE A 816 -0.18 -2.96 -27.99
N TYR A 817 0.08 -1.72 -28.41
CA TYR A 817 -0.95 -0.70 -28.57
C TYR A 817 -2.00 -1.08 -29.64
N ASP A 818 -1.58 -1.37 -30.87
CA ASP A 818 -2.45 -1.74 -32.01
C ASP A 818 -3.32 -2.99 -31.75
N PHE A 819 -2.91 -3.86 -30.83
CA PHE A 819 -3.59 -5.12 -30.52
C PHE A 819 -4.17 -5.12 -29.11
N ASN A 820 -3.33 -5.31 -28.09
CA ASN A 820 -3.73 -5.53 -26.70
C ASN A 820 -4.52 -4.37 -26.10
N VAL A 821 -4.35 -3.14 -26.62
CA VAL A 821 -5.11 -1.94 -26.20
C VAL A 821 -6.22 -1.62 -27.20
N MET A 822 -5.89 -1.32 -28.46
CA MET A 822 -6.86 -0.73 -29.39
C MET A 822 -7.93 -1.72 -29.89
N LYS A 823 -7.69 -3.03 -29.84
CA LYS A 823 -8.75 -4.05 -30.12
C LYS A 823 -9.59 -4.36 -28.87
N VAL A 824 -9.16 -3.91 -27.70
CA VAL A 824 -9.87 -4.02 -26.42
C VAL A 824 -10.79 -2.81 -26.24
N ARG A 825 -12.02 -2.93 -26.78
CA ARG A 825 -13.05 -1.86 -26.79
C ARG A 825 -12.57 -0.49 -27.32
N GLY A 826 -11.54 -0.45 -28.17
CA GLY A 826 -10.95 0.82 -28.62
C GLY A 826 -10.12 1.52 -27.53
N GLY A 827 -9.30 0.77 -26.79
CA GLY A 827 -8.46 1.29 -25.69
C GLY A 827 -9.20 1.53 -24.36
N ARG A 828 -10.54 1.63 -24.37
CA ARG A 828 -11.37 2.05 -23.22
C ARG A 828 -11.39 1.12 -21.99
N MET A 829 -10.52 0.11 -21.90
CA MET A 829 -10.43 -0.78 -20.73
C MET A 829 -9.00 -1.09 -20.26
N GLY A 830 -7.95 -0.58 -20.91
CA GLY A 830 -6.55 -0.94 -20.66
C GLY A 830 -6.04 -2.06 -21.58
N ALA A 831 -4.92 -2.68 -21.22
CA ALA A 831 -4.22 -3.66 -22.06
C ALA A 831 -4.49 -5.12 -21.63
N VAL A 832 -5.13 -5.93 -22.49
CA VAL A 832 -5.30 -7.37 -22.19
C VAL A 832 -3.97 -8.11 -22.25
N ASN A 833 -3.67 -8.99 -21.30
CA ASN A 833 -2.35 -9.57 -21.12
C ASN A 833 -1.83 -10.31 -22.36
N GLY A 834 -2.68 -11.09 -23.03
CA GLY A 834 -2.34 -11.84 -24.24
C GLY A 834 -3.30 -11.60 -25.40
N MET A 835 -2.75 -11.33 -26.59
CA MET A 835 -3.52 -11.31 -27.84
C MET A 835 -2.81 -12.10 -28.93
N HIS A 836 -3.55 -12.96 -29.63
CA HIS A 836 -3.01 -13.71 -30.77
C HIS A 836 -2.74 -12.79 -31.99
N PRO A 837 -1.85 -13.19 -32.92
CA PRO A 837 -1.48 -12.36 -34.08
C PRO A 837 -2.63 -12.06 -35.06
N ASN A 838 -3.74 -12.78 -34.93
CA ASN A 838 -4.98 -12.56 -35.68
C ASN A 838 -5.92 -11.51 -35.05
N GLY A 839 -5.55 -10.92 -33.90
CA GLY A 839 -6.35 -9.93 -33.19
C GLY A 839 -7.43 -10.50 -32.26
N LYS A 840 -7.45 -11.81 -32.00
CA LYS A 840 -8.28 -12.41 -30.94
C LYS A 840 -7.53 -12.41 -29.62
N VAL A 841 -8.22 -12.16 -28.52
CA VAL A 841 -7.71 -12.37 -27.15
C VAL A 841 -7.21 -13.80 -26.99
N ASP A 842 -6.13 -13.99 -26.23
CA ASP A 842 -5.61 -15.31 -25.87
C ASP A 842 -6.42 -15.90 -24.70
N GLU A 843 -7.14 -16.99 -24.94
CA GLU A 843 -7.98 -17.68 -23.95
C GLU A 843 -7.35 -19.00 -23.45
N THR A 844 -6.02 -19.17 -23.57
CA THR A 844 -5.33 -20.41 -23.14
C THR A 844 -5.37 -20.61 -21.62
N CYS A 845 -5.38 -19.53 -20.83
CA CYS A 845 -5.64 -19.54 -19.38
C CYS A 845 -6.54 -18.36 -18.96
N MET A 846 -6.82 -18.22 -17.66
CA MET A 846 -7.60 -17.10 -17.15
C MET A 846 -6.84 -15.77 -17.23
N GLN A 847 -5.54 -15.77 -16.91
CA GLN A 847 -4.73 -14.55 -16.89
C GLN A 847 -4.45 -13.99 -18.29
N SER A 848 -4.36 -14.83 -19.32
CA SER A 848 -4.10 -14.38 -20.70
C SER A 848 -5.24 -13.52 -21.28
N ARG A 849 -6.48 -13.74 -20.80
CA ARG A 849 -7.70 -13.00 -21.17
C ARG A 849 -8.10 -11.90 -20.15
N GLU A 850 -7.31 -11.70 -19.11
CA GLU A 850 -7.45 -10.60 -18.16
C GLU A 850 -6.73 -9.35 -18.65
N ILE A 851 -7.22 -8.18 -18.25
CA ILE A 851 -6.49 -6.92 -18.26
C ILE A 851 -5.94 -6.74 -16.86
N TRP A 852 -4.62 -6.70 -16.70
CA TRP A 852 -3.99 -6.36 -15.42
C TRP A 852 -3.76 -4.86 -15.33
N THR A 853 -4.27 -4.25 -14.26
CA THR A 853 -4.28 -2.80 -14.06
C THR A 853 -2.84 -2.27 -13.99
N GLY A 854 -2.01 -2.88 -13.15
CA GLY A 854 -0.62 -2.47 -12.96
C GLY A 854 0.30 -2.76 -14.15
N VAL A 855 0.05 -3.85 -14.90
CA VAL A 855 0.78 -4.13 -16.13
C VAL A 855 0.43 -3.11 -17.22
N THR A 856 -0.83 -2.65 -17.27
CA THR A 856 -1.24 -1.58 -18.20
C THR A 856 -0.50 -0.27 -17.91
N TYR A 857 -0.39 0.13 -16.63
CA TYR A 857 0.38 1.32 -16.25
C TYR A 857 1.90 1.14 -16.48
N ALA A 858 2.47 -0.05 -16.28
CA ALA A 858 3.87 -0.34 -16.58
C ALA A 858 4.17 -0.31 -18.09
N ALA A 859 3.28 -0.84 -18.93
CA ALA A 859 3.37 -0.73 -20.38
C ALA A 859 3.30 0.73 -20.84
N ALA A 860 2.39 1.53 -20.27
CA ALA A 860 2.33 2.97 -20.52
C ALA A 860 3.61 3.71 -20.07
N ALA A 861 4.17 3.37 -18.91
CA ALA A 861 5.47 3.93 -18.46
C ALA A 861 6.62 3.58 -19.43
N THR A 862 6.59 2.37 -20.01
CA THR A 862 7.54 1.94 -21.05
C THR A 862 7.37 2.73 -22.35
N MET A 863 6.12 3.01 -22.74
CA MET A 863 5.80 3.86 -23.89
C MET A 863 6.31 5.31 -23.70
N ILE A 864 6.14 5.91 -22.52
CA ILE A 864 6.71 7.24 -22.20
C ILE A 864 8.23 7.24 -22.35
N LEU A 865 8.93 6.24 -21.81
CA LEU A 865 10.39 6.11 -21.93
C LEU A 865 10.87 5.87 -23.37
N ALA A 866 9.99 5.41 -24.27
CA ALA A 866 10.24 5.27 -25.70
C ALA A 866 9.77 6.48 -26.54
N GLY A 867 9.27 7.55 -25.91
CA GLY A 867 8.75 8.74 -26.60
C GLY A 867 7.34 8.60 -27.19
N MET A 868 6.63 7.52 -26.88
CA MET A 868 5.27 7.21 -27.31
C MET A 868 4.23 7.72 -26.29
N GLU A 869 4.29 9.02 -25.95
CA GLU A 869 3.46 9.61 -24.89
C GLU A 869 1.94 9.54 -25.19
N GLU A 870 1.54 9.67 -26.47
CA GLU A 870 0.12 9.57 -26.86
C GLU A 870 -0.41 8.15 -26.66
N GLU A 871 0.29 7.14 -27.20
CA GLU A 871 -0.06 5.73 -26.98
C GLU A 871 -0.05 5.36 -25.49
N ALA A 872 0.88 5.92 -24.70
CA ALA A 872 0.97 5.70 -23.26
C ALA A 872 -0.26 6.22 -22.50
N PHE A 873 -0.62 7.49 -22.70
CA PHE A 873 -1.77 8.08 -22.00
C PHE A 873 -3.09 7.46 -22.46
N THR A 874 -3.27 7.10 -23.74
CA THR A 874 -4.46 6.35 -24.18
C THR A 874 -4.52 4.95 -23.56
N THR A 875 -3.38 4.26 -23.44
CA THR A 875 -3.30 2.94 -22.78
C THR A 875 -3.72 3.00 -21.31
N ALA A 876 -3.23 4.00 -20.58
CA ALA A 876 -3.54 4.19 -19.16
C ALA A 876 -4.94 4.81 -18.92
N GLU A 877 -5.45 5.67 -19.81
CA GLU A 877 -6.81 6.23 -19.72
C GLU A 877 -7.87 5.11 -19.76
N GLY A 878 -7.57 3.99 -20.41
CA GLY A 878 -8.41 2.79 -20.38
C GLY A 878 -8.69 2.25 -18.96
N ILE A 879 -7.71 2.35 -18.04
CA ILE A 879 -7.88 1.96 -16.63
C ILE A 879 -8.74 2.98 -15.88
N PHE A 880 -8.56 4.28 -16.16
CA PHE A 880 -9.42 5.33 -15.62
C PHE A 880 -10.88 5.18 -16.11
N ILE A 881 -11.11 5.00 -17.41
CA ILE A 881 -12.44 4.86 -18.01
C ILE A 881 -13.17 3.65 -17.41
N ALA A 882 -12.54 2.47 -17.38
CA ALA A 882 -13.18 1.26 -16.88
C ALA A 882 -13.31 1.21 -15.36
N GLY A 883 -12.29 1.63 -14.60
CA GLY A 883 -12.28 1.50 -13.14
C GLY A 883 -12.84 2.71 -12.39
N TRP A 884 -12.49 3.93 -12.81
CA TRP A 884 -12.66 5.16 -12.02
C TRP A 884 -13.76 6.10 -12.52
N SER A 885 -14.17 6.05 -13.80
CA SER A 885 -15.15 7.00 -14.34
C SER A 885 -16.60 6.80 -13.82
N GLU A 886 -17.49 7.79 -14.03
CA GLU A 886 -18.92 7.67 -13.67
C GLU A 886 -19.59 6.51 -14.42
N GLU A 887 -19.24 6.30 -15.71
CA GLU A 887 -19.71 5.20 -16.58
C GLU A 887 -19.05 3.84 -16.29
N GLY A 888 -17.99 3.81 -15.47
CA GLY A 888 -17.16 2.63 -15.23
C GLY A 888 -17.78 1.59 -14.28
N PHE A 889 -17.04 0.51 -14.05
CA PHE A 889 -17.45 -0.61 -13.19
C PHE A 889 -17.47 -0.26 -11.69
N GLY A 890 -16.82 0.85 -11.29
CA GLY A 890 -16.87 1.38 -9.92
C GLY A 890 -15.79 0.84 -8.97
N TYR A 891 -14.55 0.73 -9.47
CA TYR A 891 -13.38 0.28 -8.72
C TYR A 891 -12.59 1.40 -8.03
N SER A 892 -13.05 2.66 -8.07
CA SER A 892 -12.45 3.77 -7.33
C SER A 892 -12.23 3.44 -5.85
N PHE A 893 -11.00 3.58 -5.36
CA PHE A 893 -10.55 3.18 -4.01
C PHE A 893 -10.75 1.69 -3.66
N GLN A 894 -10.82 0.83 -4.68
CA GLN A 894 -10.80 -0.62 -4.57
C GLN A 894 -10.19 -1.28 -5.83
N THR A 895 -9.26 -0.59 -6.50
CA THR A 895 -8.65 -0.98 -7.77
C THR A 895 -8.13 -2.41 -7.69
N PRO A 896 -8.61 -3.33 -8.55
CA PRO A 896 -8.22 -4.72 -8.49
C PRO A 896 -6.87 -4.98 -9.19
N GLU A 897 -6.33 -6.18 -9.00
CA GLU A 897 -5.29 -6.73 -9.87
C GLU A 897 -5.76 -6.74 -11.33
N ALA A 898 -6.95 -7.31 -11.57
CA ALA A 898 -7.42 -7.62 -12.90
C ALA A 898 -8.93 -7.45 -13.10
N TRP A 899 -9.32 -7.28 -14.36
CA TRP A 899 -10.69 -7.52 -14.82
C TRP A 899 -10.75 -8.19 -16.20
N THR A 900 -11.89 -8.82 -16.49
CA THR A 900 -12.21 -9.35 -17.83
C THR A 900 -12.79 -8.27 -18.75
N MET A 901 -12.96 -8.62 -20.04
CA MET A 901 -13.65 -7.81 -21.08
C MET A 901 -15.12 -7.43 -20.77
N ASP A 902 -15.69 -7.98 -19.69
CA ASP A 902 -17.06 -7.74 -19.23
C ASP A 902 -17.12 -6.97 -17.90
N GLY A 903 -15.97 -6.56 -17.34
CA GLY A 903 -15.92 -5.86 -16.05
C GLY A 903 -16.19 -6.76 -14.84
N HIS A 904 -15.74 -8.03 -14.91
CA HIS A 904 -15.69 -8.90 -13.75
C HIS A 904 -14.27 -8.89 -13.17
N PHE A 905 -14.13 -8.60 -11.87
CA PHE A 905 -12.84 -8.34 -11.21
C PHE A 905 -12.16 -9.63 -10.69
N ARG A 906 -10.87 -9.54 -10.39
CA ARG A 906 -10.16 -10.49 -9.52
C ARG A 906 -9.25 -9.72 -8.55
N SER A 907 -9.33 -10.04 -7.25
CA SER A 907 -8.59 -9.40 -6.16
C SER A 907 -8.77 -7.88 -6.07
N LEU A 908 -9.82 -7.42 -5.38
CA LEU A 908 -10.03 -6.00 -5.04
C LEU A 908 -8.96 -5.50 -4.06
N ILE A 909 -8.76 -4.17 -4.06
CA ILE A 909 -7.76 -3.45 -3.24
C ILE A 909 -6.40 -4.15 -3.35
N TYR A 910 -5.70 -3.91 -4.46
CA TYR A 910 -4.49 -4.63 -4.85
C TYR A 910 -3.27 -3.71 -5.00
N MET A 911 -2.07 -4.26 -4.82
CA MET A 911 -0.80 -3.51 -4.81
C MET A 911 -0.35 -3.04 -6.21
N ARG A 912 -0.47 -3.90 -7.23
CA ARG A 912 0.06 -3.64 -8.60
C ARG A 912 -0.39 -2.31 -9.24
N PRO A 913 -1.64 -1.80 -9.07
CA PRO A 913 -2.08 -0.47 -9.49
C PRO A 913 -1.15 0.71 -9.17
N LEU A 914 -0.37 0.66 -8.08
CA LEU A 914 0.57 1.72 -7.70
C LEU A 914 1.63 2.04 -8.78
N SER A 915 1.83 1.14 -9.75
CA SER A 915 2.65 1.34 -10.95
C SER A 915 2.25 2.52 -11.85
N ILE A 916 1.10 3.19 -11.63
CA ILE A 916 0.86 4.53 -12.20
C ILE A 916 1.97 5.54 -11.79
N TRP A 917 2.62 5.32 -10.65
CA TRP A 917 3.83 6.06 -10.25
C TRP A 917 5.07 5.72 -11.08
N GLY A 918 5.09 4.56 -11.76
CA GLY A 918 6.07 4.25 -12.80
C GLY A 918 5.92 5.14 -14.04
N MET A 919 4.70 5.59 -14.37
CA MET A 919 4.50 6.63 -15.40
C MET A 919 5.02 7.98 -14.93
N GLN A 920 4.73 8.36 -13.67
CA GLN A 920 5.23 9.62 -13.10
C GLN A 920 6.77 9.62 -13.02
N TRP A 921 7.38 8.48 -12.69
CA TRP A 921 8.82 8.26 -12.74
C TRP A 921 9.40 8.49 -14.13
N ALA A 922 8.76 7.95 -15.19
CA ALA A 922 9.18 8.17 -16.57
C ALA A 922 9.09 9.65 -16.98
N LEU A 923 8.06 10.36 -16.53
CA LEU A 923 7.84 11.79 -16.79
C LEU A 923 8.77 12.71 -15.99
N SER A 924 9.28 12.25 -14.84
CA SER A 924 10.17 13.01 -13.96
C SER A 924 11.26 12.13 -13.34
N LEU A 925 12.16 11.62 -14.19
CA LEU A 925 13.29 10.79 -13.78
C LEU A 925 14.18 11.50 -12.74
N PRO A 926 14.74 10.79 -11.73
CA PRO A 926 15.62 11.39 -10.74
C PRO A 926 16.86 12.04 -11.36
N LYS A 927 17.28 13.18 -10.78
CA LYS A 927 18.54 13.84 -11.14
C LYS A 927 19.74 12.91 -11.06
N ALA A 928 19.83 12.06 -10.02
CA ALA A 928 20.90 11.08 -9.89
C ALA A 928 21.03 10.16 -11.11
N ILE A 929 19.90 9.77 -11.73
CA ILE A 929 19.84 8.92 -12.93
C ILE A 929 20.14 9.72 -14.21
N LEU A 930 19.69 10.98 -14.30
CA LEU A 930 19.92 11.85 -15.46
C LEU A 930 21.35 12.44 -15.52
N GLU A 931 21.94 12.70 -14.35
CA GLU A 931 23.28 13.30 -14.16
C GLU A 931 24.36 12.22 -13.96
N ALA A 932 23.99 10.95 -13.76
CA ALA A 932 24.91 9.83 -13.75
C ALA A 932 25.76 9.80 -15.04
N PRO A 933 27.07 9.52 -14.95
CA PRO A 933 27.85 9.22 -16.13
C PRO A 933 27.18 8.08 -16.90
N LYS A 934 27.00 8.20 -18.21
CA LYS A 934 26.52 7.08 -19.03
C LYS A 934 27.60 6.00 -19.06
N ILE A 935 27.51 5.07 -18.10
CA ILE A 935 28.42 3.94 -17.92
C ILE A 935 28.16 2.95 -19.06
N ASN A 936 28.72 3.24 -20.24
CA ASN A 936 28.57 2.37 -21.40
C ASN A 936 29.59 1.20 -21.32
N ILE A 937 29.38 0.31 -20.34
CA ILE A 937 30.16 -0.93 -20.15
C ILE A 937 30.19 -1.76 -21.44
N MET A 938 29.11 -1.69 -22.23
CA MET A 938 28.86 -2.54 -23.38
C MET A 938 29.64 -2.09 -24.64
N ASP A 939 29.92 -0.79 -24.81
CA ASP A 939 30.66 -0.26 -25.98
C ASP A 939 32.08 -0.82 -26.13
N ARG A 940 32.73 -1.23 -25.03
CA ARG A 940 34.14 -1.66 -25.03
C ARG A 940 34.41 -2.99 -25.75
N ILE A 941 33.41 -3.60 -26.37
CA ILE A 941 33.52 -4.90 -27.08
C ILE A 941 34.40 -4.80 -28.34
N HIS A 942 34.52 -3.64 -28.99
CA HIS A 942 35.21 -3.53 -30.29
C HIS A 942 36.74 -3.30 -30.26
N LEU A 943 37.40 -3.17 -29.09
CA LEU A 943 38.83 -2.78 -29.03
C LEU A 943 39.74 -3.63 -28.11
N SER A 944 39.50 -4.93 -27.97
CA SER A 944 40.61 -5.88 -27.72
C SER A 944 40.25 -7.35 -27.95
N HIS A 945 40.66 -7.90 -29.10
CA HIS A 945 41.40 -9.18 -29.22
C HIS A 945 41.86 -9.41 -30.68
N SER A 946 42.96 -8.76 -31.06
CA SER A 946 43.64 -9.03 -32.34
C SER A 946 44.17 -10.48 -32.35
N ALA A 947 43.84 -11.24 -33.41
CA ALA A 947 44.09 -12.66 -33.54
C ALA A 947 45.47 -13.15 -33.06
N LYS A 948 45.46 -14.13 -32.16
CA LYS A 948 46.63 -14.93 -31.76
C LYS A 948 46.28 -16.42 -31.70
N TYR A 949 46.02 -17.01 -32.86
CA TYR A 949 46.22 -18.45 -33.06
C TYR A 949 47.06 -18.71 -34.31
N PHE A 950 47.90 -19.73 -34.22
CA PHE A 950 48.90 -20.06 -35.24
C PHE A 950 48.27 -20.77 -36.43
N HIS A 951 48.79 -20.47 -37.63
CA HIS A 951 48.98 -21.50 -38.64
C HIS A 951 50.42 -21.43 -39.14
N ASN A 952 51.15 -22.54 -38.99
CA ASN A 952 52.43 -22.75 -39.66
C ASN A 952 52.15 -23.21 -41.09
N GLU A 953 52.72 -22.53 -42.08
CA GLU A 953 53.33 -23.23 -43.23
C GLU A 953 54.39 -22.34 -43.91
N THR A 954 55.43 -22.96 -44.47
CA THR A 954 56.64 -22.27 -44.96
C THR A 954 56.83 -22.47 -46.47
N SER A 955 56.86 -21.39 -47.27
CA SER A 955 57.44 -21.38 -48.64
C SER A 955 57.64 -19.99 -49.29
N VAL A 956 58.68 -19.27 -48.87
CA VAL A 956 59.77 -18.71 -49.72
C VAL A 956 59.46 -18.25 -51.19
N LYS A 957 59.33 -16.93 -51.46
CA LYS A 957 60.21 -16.05 -52.32
C LYS A 957 59.56 -14.80 -52.98
N LYS A 958 60.32 -13.67 -52.97
CA LYS A 958 60.36 -12.48 -53.88
C LYS A 958 59.05 -11.68 -54.14
N ILE A 959 58.90 -10.36 -53.89
CA ILE A 959 59.68 -9.11 -54.11
C ILE A 959 59.20 -8.30 -55.35
N ALA A 960 58.54 -7.15 -55.07
CA ALA A 960 58.44 -5.84 -55.79
C ALA A 960 58.01 -5.78 -57.29
N GLU A 961 57.50 -4.67 -57.85
CA GLU A 961 57.18 -3.29 -57.38
C GLU A 961 55.64 -3.02 -57.53
N LYS A 962 54.98 -1.86 -57.82
CA LYS A 962 55.21 -0.40 -58.01
C LYS A 962 53.81 0.26 -57.85
N VAL A 963 53.47 1.38 -57.17
CA VAL A 963 54.01 2.74 -56.89
C VAL A 963 53.51 3.84 -57.86
N LYS A 964 52.83 4.88 -57.29
CA LYS A 964 52.30 6.17 -57.88
C LYS A 964 50.99 6.09 -58.71
N CYS A 965 50.10 7.11 -58.79
CA CYS A 965 50.01 8.44 -58.11
C CYS A 965 48.59 9.09 -58.16
N LEU A 966 48.24 9.86 -57.11
CA LEU A 966 47.59 11.20 -57.01
C LEU A 966 46.44 11.71 -57.93
N GLY A 967 45.62 12.63 -57.38
CA GLY A 967 44.57 13.44 -58.03
C GLY A 967 43.20 13.25 -57.37
N ASP A 968 42.75 13.95 -56.32
CA ASP A 968 42.52 15.41 -56.12
C ASP A 968 41.42 16.05 -57.01
N SER A 969 40.19 16.19 -56.49
CA SER A 969 39.45 17.47 -56.31
C SER A 969 37.96 17.25 -55.92
N VAL A 970 37.45 17.68 -54.76
CA VAL A 970 36.89 18.99 -54.30
C VAL A 970 35.53 19.43 -54.90
N PHE A 971 34.62 19.88 -54.03
CA PHE A 971 33.33 20.59 -54.26
C PHE A 971 32.14 19.78 -54.82
N HIS A 972 30.86 20.14 -54.56
CA HIS A 972 30.28 21.22 -53.73
C HIS A 972 29.00 20.72 -53.02
N CYS A 973 28.60 21.36 -51.92
CA CYS A 973 27.35 21.07 -51.18
C CYS A 973 26.23 22.07 -51.52
N THR A 974 24.99 21.59 -51.67
CA THR A 974 23.72 22.29 -51.41
C THR A 974 22.56 21.29 -51.22
N CYS A 975 21.64 21.62 -50.30
CA CYS A 975 20.42 20.88 -49.89
C CYS A 975 20.65 19.71 -48.93
#